data_AF-A0A1F5UUD6-F1
#
_entry.id   AF-A0A1F5UUD6-F1
#
_cell.length_a   1.000
_cell.length_b   1.000
_cell.length_c   1.000
_cell.angle_alpha   90.00
_cell.angle_beta   90.00
_cell.angle_gamma   90.00
#
_symmetry.space_group_name_H-M   'P 1'
#
loop_
_entity.id
_entity.type
_entity.pdbx_description
1 polymer ?
#
loop_
_entity_poly.entity_id
_entity_poly.type
_entity_poly.pdbx_seq_one_letter_code
_entity_poly.pdbx_strand_id
1 'polypeptide(L)'
;MEKQCEKIRENIQSYFEKSLSKQAYENTEKHLQECADCSWFFREYEKMNEILSKWRVPPVNGNFEEKVISALTDKKTKKSKSFLFSFFKPAFAGFIAIILIIILTAVYYFSLPVIVGQGKETGDKIAFEEGRVFVIKTGEPVYAGSSDLELLLNDGSMIKLTKGARFVINTFGRRKKTCSLFGEMKADIRKYPGQEFTVKTDNGEIMVLGTGFIVSAMKFKTIVSVIEGNVSVKGRSEKTQLTKGNMTVISGFSRFVTPVSALDAAKDKDRLLRIQAIQTLIEIKGKEEIQTVIGLLNDPDETVRAEAALNLGMPGKGSKEAARPLLKALRDKNKIVRMYAAISLGKLKVMEARDPLKWMVGDSEIEAKIGGAVGLANLGEKTYDIAVLVKDLDSKDVNIRCNTVKLLGRIGTEKITLKVAEKLKDPEKNVRWYAVRALERLNDPKTFPALLEAVKDPEDDIKRKAIQAVSNVFYPDAAKEVALALTETSSKEIKFTAIRALGYLLMNYYKSDKAKIMEILEKCINDRDRLIKVTALTAYARAAGADAAQKVYEVSVKDGNKIMKETSKDILKIINKQDFRFNLRPVEIRALGKLKEKAVIPILLTAAKDWNPLTREAAMQGFENLNDKLFLSVIYEGMKDPDPGVAEAAEEAVKTISN
;
A
#
# COMPACT_ATOMS: atom_id res chain seq x y z
N MET A 1 26.75 20.16 25.69
CA MET A 1 25.74 19.65 24.75
C MET A 1 24.56 20.61 24.61
N GLU A 2 23.95 21.10 25.69
CA GLU A 2 22.85 22.09 25.61
C GLU A 2 23.22 23.36 24.81
N LYS A 3 24.37 23.98 25.07
CA LYS A 3 24.88 25.13 24.28
C LYS A 3 25.09 24.83 22.78
N GLN A 4 25.26 23.57 22.38
CA GLN A 4 25.40 23.17 20.98
C GLN A 4 24.04 22.99 20.31
N CYS A 5 23.05 22.38 20.98
CA CYS A 5 21.70 22.27 20.42
C CYS A 5 20.96 23.62 20.41
N GLU A 6 21.27 24.56 21.31
CA GLU A 6 20.76 25.94 21.27
C GLU A 6 21.27 26.71 20.04
N LYS A 7 22.56 26.57 19.73
CA LYS A 7 23.20 27.18 18.56
C LYS A 7 22.70 26.60 17.23
N ILE A 8 22.29 25.35 17.23
CA ILE A 8 21.63 24.70 16.09
C ILE A 8 20.21 25.25 15.90
N ARG A 9 19.51 25.55 16.99
CA ARG A 9 18.18 26.17 16.94
C ARG A 9 18.24 27.58 16.33
N GLU A 10 19.22 28.39 16.75
CA GLU A 10 19.50 29.71 16.16
C GLU A 10 19.90 29.59 14.69
N ASN A 11 20.74 28.61 14.34
CA ASN A 11 21.14 28.39 12.94
C ASN A 11 19.97 27.96 12.04
N ILE A 12 19.04 27.16 12.56
CA ILE A 12 17.82 26.80 11.82
C ILE A 12 16.93 28.03 11.64
N GLN A 13 16.86 28.92 12.65
CA GLN A 13 16.08 30.15 12.58
C GLN A 13 16.70 31.17 11.58
N SER A 14 18.02 31.37 11.59
CA SER A 14 18.73 32.20 10.59
C SER A 14 18.70 31.63 9.17
N TYR A 15 18.51 30.31 9.00
CA TYR A 15 18.29 29.70 7.69
C TYR A 15 16.96 30.12 7.06
N PHE A 16 15.90 30.28 7.87
CA PHE A 16 14.62 30.83 7.39
C PHE A 16 14.73 32.29 6.94
N GLU A 17 15.73 33.03 7.45
CA GLU A 17 16.07 34.39 7.06
C GLU A 17 17.12 34.47 5.93
N LYS A 18 17.55 33.32 5.38
CA LYS A 18 18.57 33.16 4.31
C LYS A 18 19.95 33.73 4.63
N SER A 19 20.37 33.73 5.89
CA SER A 19 21.66 34.28 6.33
C SER A 19 22.70 33.21 6.73
N LEU A 20 22.41 31.93 6.53
CA LEU A 20 23.28 30.85 7.00
C LEU A 20 24.47 30.54 6.08
N SER A 21 25.67 30.41 6.66
CA SER A 21 26.88 30.02 5.92
C SER A 21 26.97 28.51 5.71
N LYS A 22 27.64 28.10 4.63
CA LYS A 22 27.82 26.68 4.27
C LYS A 22 28.49 25.84 5.38
N GLN A 23 29.48 26.41 6.06
CA GLN A 23 30.16 25.75 7.17
C GLN A 23 29.25 25.53 8.38
N ALA A 24 28.35 26.49 8.67
CA ALA A 24 27.39 26.37 9.76
C ALA A 24 26.32 25.30 9.48
N TYR A 25 25.93 25.15 8.21
CA TYR A 25 25.02 24.09 7.75
C TYR A 25 25.65 22.70 7.92
N GLU A 26 26.87 22.50 7.41
CA GLU A 26 27.57 21.20 7.46
C GLU A 26 27.85 20.78 8.92
N ASN A 27 28.21 21.71 9.81
CA ASN A 27 28.40 21.43 11.23
C ASN A 27 27.08 21.06 11.94
N THR A 28 25.96 21.64 11.50
CA THR A 28 24.63 21.34 12.04
C THR A 28 24.15 19.96 11.57
N GLU A 29 24.36 19.63 10.30
CA GLU A 29 24.03 18.32 9.73
C GLU A 29 24.84 17.19 10.41
N LYS A 30 26.14 17.41 10.62
CA LYS A 30 27.00 16.44 11.30
C LYS A 30 26.58 16.19 12.75
N HIS A 31 26.27 17.24 13.51
CA HIS A 31 25.84 17.10 14.90
C HIS A 31 24.47 16.41 15.04
N LEU A 32 23.54 16.63 14.10
CA LEU A 32 22.23 15.97 14.07
C LEU A 32 22.33 14.45 13.83
N GLN A 33 23.37 14.00 13.13
CA GLN A 33 23.64 12.58 12.91
C GLN A 33 24.27 11.89 14.13
N GLU A 34 24.95 12.66 14.98
CA GLU A 34 25.75 12.12 16.09
C GLU A 34 25.07 12.28 17.47
N CYS A 35 24.14 13.23 17.65
CA CYS A 35 23.48 13.52 18.93
C CYS A 35 22.10 12.83 19.07
N ALA A 36 21.98 11.89 20.02
CA ALA A 36 20.78 11.07 20.22
C ALA A 36 19.52 11.87 20.65
N ASP A 37 19.68 12.89 21.49
CA ASP A 37 18.56 13.72 21.98
C ASP A 37 17.99 14.64 20.89
N CYS A 38 18.86 15.21 20.05
CA CYS A 38 18.46 16.10 18.95
C CYS A 38 17.95 15.29 17.73
N SER A 39 18.36 14.02 17.58
CA SER A 39 17.76 13.03 16.66
C SER A 39 16.37 12.52 17.10
N TRP A 40 16.11 12.48 18.41
CA TRP A 40 14.80 12.15 18.98
C TRP A 40 13.79 13.29 18.77
N PHE A 41 14.19 14.55 19.01
CA PHE A 41 13.35 15.73 18.74
C PHE A 41 12.89 15.84 17.26
N PHE A 42 13.72 15.39 16.32
CA PHE A 42 13.39 15.34 14.89
C PHE A 42 12.50 14.15 14.49
N ARG A 43 12.51 13.05 15.25
CA ARG A 43 11.66 11.87 14.99
C ARG A 43 10.20 12.07 15.42
N GLU A 44 9.94 12.88 16.43
CA GLU A 44 8.59 13.28 16.86
C GLU A 44 7.96 14.36 15.95
N TYR A 45 8.75 15.06 15.11
CA TYR A 45 8.27 16.12 14.21
C TYR A 45 7.75 15.59 12.86
N GLU A 46 7.00 14.48 12.84
CA GLU A 46 6.34 13.91 11.64
C GLU A 46 5.38 14.88 10.92
N LYS A 47 5.03 16.02 11.54
CA LYS A 47 4.25 17.11 10.91
C LYS A 47 5.04 17.98 9.92
N MET A 48 6.37 17.86 9.82
CA MET A 48 7.17 18.65 8.86
C MET A 48 7.15 18.12 7.42
N ASN A 49 6.64 16.92 7.15
CA ASN A 49 6.44 16.44 5.77
C ASN A 49 5.46 17.32 4.97
N GLU A 50 4.54 18.02 5.65
CA GLU A 50 3.64 18.99 5.03
C GLU A 50 4.36 20.30 4.66
N ILE A 51 5.38 20.70 5.42
CA ILE A 51 6.19 21.91 5.16
C ILE A 51 7.29 21.62 4.12
N LEU A 52 7.94 20.46 4.19
CA LEU A 52 8.92 20.00 3.20
C LEU A 52 8.28 19.74 1.83
N SER A 53 6.99 19.39 1.77
CA SER A 53 6.24 19.28 0.51
C SER A 53 6.03 20.62 -0.22
N LYS A 54 6.20 21.76 0.48
CA LYS A 54 6.14 23.11 -0.09
C LYS A 54 7.51 23.66 -0.50
N TRP A 55 8.59 22.88 -0.34
CA TRP A 55 9.93 23.25 -0.80
C TRP A 55 10.07 23.10 -2.33
N ARG A 56 10.07 24.21 -3.06
CA ARG A 56 10.79 24.33 -4.35
C ARG A 56 12.13 25.00 -4.08
N VAL A 57 13.23 24.31 -4.35
CA VAL A 57 14.58 24.90 -4.43
C VAL A 57 14.92 25.14 -5.91
N PRO A 58 15.58 26.25 -6.29
CA PRO A 58 15.88 26.61 -7.68
C PRO A 58 16.98 25.72 -8.28
N PRO A 59 17.11 25.65 -9.62
CA PRO A 59 18.12 24.80 -10.24
C PRO A 59 19.52 25.38 -10.03
N VAL A 60 20.42 24.53 -9.52
CA VAL A 60 21.87 24.70 -9.70
C VAL A 60 22.24 23.95 -10.98
N ASN A 61 22.67 24.69 -12.01
CA ASN A 61 23.46 24.15 -13.12
C ASN A 61 24.56 25.16 -13.46
N GLY A 62 25.81 24.69 -13.46
CA GLY A 62 26.96 25.44 -13.94
C GLY A 62 26.91 25.72 -15.44
N ASN A 63 27.73 26.70 -15.81
CA ASN A 63 28.14 27.12 -17.16
C ASN A 63 27.30 28.20 -17.87
N PHE A 64 26.72 29.14 -17.12
CA PHE A 64 26.40 30.48 -17.66
C PHE A 64 27.49 31.53 -17.32
N GLU A 65 28.23 31.37 -16.23
CA GLU A 65 29.27 32.34 -15.84
C GLU A 65 30.58 32.21 -16.64
N GLU A 66 30.84 31.08 -17.30
CA GLU A 66 31.87 30.98 -18.36
C GLU A 66 31.65 32.02 -19.48
N LYS A 67 30.42 32.53 -19.66
CA LYS A 67 30.12 33.61 -20.61
C LYS A 67 30.22 35.01 -20.00
N VAL A 68 30.29 35.13 -18.67
CA VAL A 68 30.47 36.40 -17.96
C VAL A 68 31.96 36.70 -17.79
N ILE A 69 32.79 35.67 -17.61
CA ILE A 69 34.26 35.79 -17.52
C ILE A 69 34.89 36.27 -18.86
N SER A 70 34.28 35.96 -20.01
CA SER A 70 34.78 36.45 -21.31
C SER A 70 34.27 37.86 -21.68
N ALA A 71 33.31 38.42 -20.94
CA ALA A 71 32.73 39.75 -21.19
C ALA A 71 33.21 40.81 -20.19
N LEU A 72 33.82 40.42 -19.08
CA LEU A 72 34.33 41.31 -18.02
C LEU A 72 35.86 41.45 -18.00
N THR A 73 36.57 40.88 -18.98
CA THR A 73 38.03 41.02 -19.17
C THR A 73 38.41 42.09 -20.18
N ASP A 74 37.64 43.18 -20.28
CA ASP A 74 38.12 44.38 -20.98
C ASP A 74 37.78 45.68 -20.21
N LYS A 75 38.86 46.42 -19.91
CA LYS A 75 38.96 47.82 -19.47
C LYS A 75 38.58 48.23 -18.02
N LYS A 76 39.65 48.42 -17.25
CA LYS A 76 40.08 49.66 -16.55
C LYS A 76 39.14 50.35 -15.52
N THR A 77 39.70 50.42 -14.30
CA THR A 77 39.86 51.60 -13.40
C THR A 77 38.74 52.06 -12.43
N LYS A 78 39.18 52.13 -11.15
CA LYS A 78 39.01 53.19 -10.13
C LYS A 78 37.68 53.39 -9.38
N LYS A 79 37.84 53.33 -8.04
CA LYS A 79 37.30 54.20 -6.96
C LYS A 79 35.86 54.01 -6.43
N SER A 80 35.82 53.78 -5.10
CA SER A 80 35.12 54.58 -4.06
C SER A 80 33.60 54.43 -3.80
N LYS A 81 33.31 54.03 -2.55
CA LYS A 81 32.29 54.49 -1.57
C LYS A 81 30.78 54.54 -1.91
N SER A 82 30.04 53.87 -1.02
CA SER A 82 28.82 54.28 -0.28
C SER A 82 27.47 54.54 -0.96
N PHE A 83 26.45 54.04 -0.24
CA PHE A 83 25.20 54.71 0.13
C PHE A 83 23.90 54.43 -0.65
N LEU A 84 22.85 54.37 0.17
CA LEU A 84 21.44 54.02 0.06
C LEU A 84 20.54 54.84 -0.91
N PHE A 85 19.43 54.17 -1.29
CA PHE A 85 18.04 54.62 -1.52
C PHE A 85 17.57 55.44 -2.77
N SER A 86 16.53 54.84 -3.38
CA SER A 86 15.34 55.42 -4.07
C SER A 86 15.49 56.12 -5.42
N PHE A 87 14.67 55.71 -6.41
CA PHE A 87 13.54 56.49 -6.92
C PHE A 87 12.72 55.68 -7.95
N PHE A 88 11.40 55.91 -7.96
CA PHE A 88 10.37 55.15 -8.68
C PHE A 88 10.05 55.76 -10.07
N LYS A 89 9.56 54.87 -10.98
CA LYS A 89 8.90 55.05 -12.32
C LYS A 89 9.83 54.99 -13.56
N PRO A 90 9.37 54.50 -14.74
CA PRO A 90 8.11 53.85 -15.13
C PRO A 90 8.35 52.50 -15.88
N ALA A 91 8.43 51.37 -15.16
CA ALA A 91 8.54 50.04 -15.78
C ALA A 91 7.28 49.16 -15.57
N PHE A 92 6.27 49.69 -14.88
CA PHE A 92 5.14 48.88 -14.40
C PHE A 92 4.02 48.65 -15.42
N ALA A 93 3.90 49.50 -16.45
CA ALA A 93 2.86 49.34 -17.48
C ALA A 93 3.17 48.17 -18.44
N GLY A 94 4.44 47.96 -18.79
CA GLY A 94 4.85 46.85 -19.65
C GLY A 94 4.73 45.48 -18.95
N PHE A 95 4.99 45.43 -17.64
CA PHE A 95 4.91 44.17 -16.89
C PHE A 95 3.48 43.69 -16.70
N ILE A 96 2.53 44.60 -16.48
CA ILE A 96 1.10 44.26 -16.41
C ILE A 96 0.59 43.81 -17.77
N ALA A 97 1.02 44.43 -18.88
CA ALA A 97 0.64 44.00 -20.22
C ALA A 97 1.18 42.60 -20.57
N ILE A 98 2.42 42.28 -20.18
CA ILE A 98 3.01 40.94 -20.39
C ILE A 98 2.29 39.90 -19.52
N ILE A 99 1.94 40.23 -18.28
CA ILE A 99 1.17 39.33 -17.42
C ILE A 99 -0.24 39.14 -17.98
N LEU A 100 -0.91 40.18 -18.48
CA LEU A 100 -2.23 40.06 -19.10
C LEU A 100 -2.17 39.23 -20.37
N ILE A 101 -1.13 39.39 -21.19
CA ILE A 101 -0.91 38.57 -22.38
C ILE A 101 -0.68 37.12 -21.95
N ILE A 102 0.20 36.83 -20.99
CA ILE A 102 0.44 35.45 -20.50
C ILE A 102 -0.84 34.83 -19.94
N ILE A 103 -1.66 35.60 -19.22
CA ILE A 103 -2.96 35.14 -18.69
C ILE A 103 -3.95 34.90 -19.84
N LEU A 104 -4.02 35.79 -20.83
CA LEU A 104 -4.89 35.61 -22.01
C LEU A 104 -4.42 34.45 -22.90
N THR A 105 -3.12 34.22 -23.06
CA THR A 105 -2.58 33.06 -23.78
C THR A 105 -2.79 31.76 -23.00
N ALA A 106 -2.71 31.81 -21.66
CA ALA A 106 -3.03 30.67 -20.80
C ALA A 106 -4.52 30.36 -20.84
N VAL A 107 -5.39 31.37 -20.79
CA VAL A 107 -6.84 31.20 -20.96
C VAL A 107 -7.14 30.67 -22.36
N TYR A 108 -6.49 31.18 -23.41
CA TYR A 108 -6.63 30.67 -24.80
C TYR A 108 -6.19 29.20 -24.93
N TYR A 109 -5.06 28.80 -24.32
CA TYR A 109 -4.60 27.41 -24.31
C TYR A 109 -5.48 26.48 -23.44
N PHE A 110 -6.09 27.00 -22.37
CA PHE A 110 -7.06 26.26 -21.56
C PHE A 110 -8.47 26.25 -22.15
N SER A 111 -8.75 27.10 -23.16
CA SER A 111 -10.05 27.20 -23.84
C SER A 111 -10.11 26.46 -25.17
N LEU A 112 -9.00 25.92 -25.66
CA LEU A 112 -9.04 25.03 -26.82
C LEU A 112 -9.65 23.69 -26.39
N PRO A 113 -10.80 23.28 -26.94
CA PRO A 113 -11.27 21.92 -26.74
C PRO A 113 -10.20 21.00 -27.32
N VAL A 114 -9.57 20.19 -26.46
CA VAL A 114 -8.86 19.01 -26.92
C VAL A 114 -9.86 18.23 -27.75
N ILE A 115 -9.67 18.27 -29.07
CA ILE A 115 -10.33 17.35 -29.99
C ILE A 115 -9.84 15.98 -29.56
N VAL A 116 -10.67 15.32 -28.74
CA VAL A 116 -10.59 13.90 -28.45
C VAL A 116 -10.81 13.22 -29.79
N GLY A 117 -9.69 12.91 -30.46
CA GLY A 117 -9.69 11.91 -31.51
C GLY A 117 -10.37 10.66 -30.94
N GLN A 118 -11.46 10.26 -31.56
CA GLN A 118 -12.25 9.10 -31.19
C GLN A 118 -11.35 7.88 -30.99
N GLY A 119 -11.19 7.47 -29.74
CA GLY A 119 -10.65 6.17 -29.34
C GLY A 119 -11.72 5.46 -28.53
N LYS A 120 -12.64 4.79 -29.22
CA LYS A 120 -13.54 3.80 -28.61
C LYS A 120 -12.72 2.67 -27.98
N GLU A 121 -13.09 2.36 -26.74
CA GLU A 121 -12.93 1.10 -25.99
C GLU A 121 -11.52 0.57 -25.69
N THR A 122 -11.24 0.32 -24.40
CA THR A 122 -11.27 -1.05 -23.85
C THR A 122 -11.11 -1.06 -22.32
N GLY A 123 -12.17 -1.50 -21.62
CA GLY A 123 -12.12 -2.48 -20.53
C GLY A 123 -11.62 -2.02 -19.16
N ASP A 124 -12.48 -2.17 -18.16
CA ASP A 124 -12.06 -2.51 -16.80
C ASP A 124 -11.03 -3.65 -16.83
N LYS A 125 -9.83 -3.44 -16.28
CA LYS A 125 -8.71 -4.38 -16.44
C LYS A 125 -8.64 -5.30 -15.25
N ILE A 126 -8.68 -6.59 -15.51
CA ILE A 126 -8.69 -7.62 -14.49
C ILE A 126 -7.26 -7.91 -14.03
N ALA A 127 -7.05 -7.85 -12.72
CA ALA A 127 -5.92 -8.45 -12.04
C ALA A 127 -6.39 -9.52 -11.06
N PHE A 128 -5.52 -10.50 -10.83
CA PHE A 128 -5.76 -11.61 -9.91
C PHE A 128 -4.78 -11.54 -8.75
N GLU A 129 -5.29 -11.62 -7.52
CA GLU A 129 -4.51 -11.76 -6.27
C GLU A 129 -5.11 -12.95 -5.52
N GLU A 130 -4.30 -13.98 -5.25
CA GLU A 130 -4.71 -15.13 -4.43
C GLU A 130 -6.08 -15.73 -4.83
N GLY A 131 -6.38 -15.76 -6.14
CA GLY A 131 -7.65 -16.29 -6.68
C GLY A 131 -8.83 -15.30 -6.71
N ARG A 132 -8.63 -14.03 -6.37
CA ARG A 132 -9.65 -12.97 -6.45
C ARG A 132 -9.45 -12.07 -7.67
N VAL A 133 -10.54 -11.78 -8.37
CA VAL A 133 -10.60 -10.89 -9.54
C VAL A 133 -10.86 -9.46 -9.06
N PHE A 134 -10.00 -8.49 -9.40
CA PHE A 134 -10.26 -7.07 -9.16
C PHE A 134 -9.90 -6.21 -10.37
N VAL A 135 -10.56 -5.06 -10.47
CA VAL A 135 -10.41 -4.14 -11.59
C VAL A 135 -9.34 -3.10 -11.26
N ILE A 136 -8.24 -3.08 -12.02
CA ILE A 136 -7.26 -1.99 -12.02
C ILE A 136 -7.69 -0.94 -13.02
N LYS A 137 -8.07 0.24 -12.52
CA LYS A 137 -8.37 1.38 -13.39
C LYS A 137 -7.10 2.11 -13.79
N THR A 138 -7.09 2.61 -15.02
CA THR A 138 -6.01 3.47 -15.50
C THR A 138 -5.89 4.70 -14.60
N GLY A 139 -4.69 4.99 -14.11
CA GLY A 139 -4.39 6.11 -13.22
C GLY A 139 -4.61 5.82 -11.73
N GLU A 140 -5.23 4.71 -11.34
CA GLU A 140 -5.40 4.34 -9.93
C GLU A 140 -4.17 3.56 -9.42
N PRO A 141 -3.63 3.92 -8.24
CA PRO A 141 -2.51 3.21 -7.64
C PRO A 141 -2.92 1.90 -6.98
N VAL A 142 -2.13 0.86 -7.22
CA VAL A 142 -2.13 -0.42 -6.54
C VAL A 142 -0.99 -0.44 -5.53
N TYR A 143 -1.27 -0.86 -4.31
CA TYR A 143 -0.29 -0.90 -3.22
C TYR A 143 -0.08 -2.33 -2.73
N ALA A 144 1.16 -2.78 -2.74
CA ALA A 144 1.56 -3.95 -1.97
C ALA A 144 1.64 -3.54 -0.50
N GLY A 145 0.75 -4.06 0.35
CA GLY A 145 0.65 -3.68 1.76
C GLY A 145 1.74 -4.30 2.62
N SER A 146 1.36 -5.13 3.59
CA SER A 146 2.30 -5.80 4.50
C SER A 146 2.96 -7.07 3.93
N SER A 147 2.54 -7.50 2.74
CA SER A 147 3.03 -8.69 2.02
C SER A 147 3.25 -8.37 0.55
N ASP A 148 3.97 -9.25 -0.14
CA ASP A 148 4.13 -9.18 -1.59
C ASP A 148 2.76 -9.38 -2.26
N LEU A 149 2.58 -8.73 -3.40
CA LEU A 149 1.35 -8.76 -4.19
C LEU A 149 1.67 -9.28 -5.59
N GLU A 150 1.03 -10.37 -5.99
CA GLU A 150 1.13 -10.91 -7.35
C GLU A 150 -0.09 -10.47 -8.17
N LEU A 151 0.16 -10.03 -9.39
CA LEU A 151 -0.82 -9.49 -10.33
C LEU A 151 -0.68 -10.23 -11.66
N LEU A 152 -1.70 -10.98 -12.05
CA LEU A 152 -1.86 -11.46 -13.43
C LEU A 152 -2.65 -10.42 -14.22
N LEU A 153 -2.04 -9.78 -15.21
CA LEU A 153 -2.73 -8.83 -16.08
C LEU A 153 -3.56 -9.57 -17.14
N ASN A 154 -4.58 -8.89 -17.67
CA ASN A 154 -5.49 -9.44 -18.69
C ASN A 154 -4.80 -9.92 -19.99
N ASP A 155 -3.58 -9.49 -20.26
CA ASP A 155 -2.78 -9.89 -21.41
C ASP A 155 -1.94 -11.15 -21.13
N GLY A 156 -1.99 -11.68 -19.91
CA GLY A 156 -1.19 -12.81 -19.44
C GLY A 156 0.16 -12.44 -18.84
N SER A 157 0.51 -11.16 -18.74
CA SER A 157 1.74 -10.72 -18.08
C SER A 157 1.63 -10.86 -16.56
N MET A 158 2.70 -11.30 -15.93
CA MET A 158 2.77 -11.48 -14.48
C MET A 158 3.62 -10.38 -13.85
N ILE A 159 3.08 -9.70 -12.85
CA ILE A 159 3.78 -8.66 -12.09
C ILE A 159 3.73 -9.03 -10.61
N LYS A 160 4.89 -9.09 -9.97
CA LYS A 160 5.02 -9.24 -8.53
C LYS A 160 5.57 -7.97 -7.93
N LEU A 161 4.82 -7.37 -7.02
CA LEU A 161 5.18 -6.17 -6.26
C LEU A 161 5.64 -6.59 -4.87
N THR A 162 6.82 -6.12 -4.46
CA THR A 162 7.33 -6.37 -3.11
C THR A 162 6.58 -5.48 -2.11
N LYS A 163 6.40 -5.94 -0.86
CA LYS A 163 5.72 -5.17 0.21
C LYS A 163 6.15 -3.68 0.23
N GLY A 164 5.19 -2.77 0.35
CA GLY A 164 5.40 -1.32 0.31
C GLY A 164 5.53 -0.70 -1.08
N ALA A 165 5.56 -1.50 -2.15
CA ALA A 165 5.61 -0.98 -3.52
C ALA A 165 4.27 -0.37 -3.94
N ARG A 166 4.35 0.66 -4.78
CA ARG A 166 3.22 1.35 -5.40
C ARG A 166 3.34 1.27 -6.91
N PHE A 167 2.29 0.78 -7.56
CA PHE A 167 2.23 0.56 -8.99
C PHE A 167 1.01 1.27 -9.59
N VAL A 168 1.17 1.96 -10.72
CA VAL A 168 0.07 2.66 -11.39
C VAL A 168 0.09 2.29 -12.87
N ILE A 169 -1.04 1.85 -13.42
CA ILE A 169 -1.15 1.70 -14.88
C ILE A 169 -1.55 3.06 -15.47
N ASN A 170 -0.64 3.73 -16.18
CA ASN A 170 -0.90 5.04 -16.78
C ASN A 170 -1.60 4.93 -18.14
N THR A 171 -1.20 3.95 -18.97
CA THR A 171 -1.79 3.72 -20.29
C THR A 171 -1.78 2.24 -20.57
N PHE A 172 -2.82 1.72 -21.22
CA PHE A 172 -2.87 0.31 -21.57
C PHE A 172 -3.66 0.12 -22.87
N GLY A 173 -3.01 0.45 -23.98
CA GLY A 173 -3.57 0.32 -25.31
C GLY A 173 -3.01 -0.89 -26.06
N ARG A 174 -3.63 -1.22 -27.20
CA ARG A 174 -3.19 -2.33 -28.08
C ARG A 174 -1.73 -2.19 -28.56
N ARG A 175 -1.21 -0.97 -28.70
CA ARG A 175 0.18 -0.71 -29.16
C ARG A 175 1.15 -0.26 -28.06
N LYS A 176 0.65 0.31 -26.96
CA LYS A 176 1.51 0.87 -25.91
C LYS A 176 0.89 0.72 -24.53
N LYS A 177 1.67 0.16 -23.61
CA LYS A 177 1.35 -0.02 -22.20
C LYS A 177 2.39 0.76 -21.40
N THR A 178 1.95 1.64 -20.52
CA THR A 178 2.85 2.39 -19.64
C THR A 178 2.37 2.31 -18.20
N CYS A 179 3.30 2.14 -17.27
CA CYS A 179 3.03 2.11 -15.84
C CYS A 179 4.04 2.97 -15.08
N SER A 180 3.68 3.44 -13.89
CA SER A 180 4.58 4.11 -12.95
C SER A 180 4.87 3.19 -11.77
N LEU A 181 6.12 3.18 -11.31
CA LEU A 181 6.56 2.33 -10.20
C LEU A 181 7.30 3.15 -9.14
N PHE A 182 6.95 2.90 -7.88
CA PHE A 182 7.75 3.23 -6.71
C PHE A 182 7.92 1.96 -5.85
N GLY A 183 9.13 1.70 -5.38
CA GLY A 183 9.48 0.43 -4.73
C GLY A 183 9.94 -0.62 -5.73
N GLU A 184 9.85 -1.89 -5.35
CA GLU A 184 10.41 -3.00 -6.12
C GLU A 184 9.32 -3.80 -6.83
N MET A 185 9.62 -4.18 -8.07
CA MET A 185 8.76 -4.99 -8.93
C MET A 185 9.60 -6.02 -9.70
N LYS A 186 9.13 -7.26 -9.71
CA LYS A 186 9.52 -8.28 -10.67
C LYS A 186 8.41 -8.43 -11.71
N ALA A 187 8.76 -8.45 -12.99
CA ALA A 187 7.78 -8.58 -14.06
C ALA A 187 8.23 -9.62 -15.09
N ASP A 188 7.28 -10.44 -15.53
CA ASP A 188 7.36 -11.27 -16.72
C ASP A 188 6.30 -10.80 -17.71
N ILE A 189 6.75 -10.10 -18.75
CA ILE A 189 5.86 -9.45 -19.71
C ILE A 189 5.67 -10.34 -20.91
N ARG A 190 4.41 -10.62 -21.25
CA ARG A 190 4.11 -11.45 -22.41
C ARG A 190 4.45 -10.71 -23.71
N LYS A 191 5.14 -11.41 -24.62
CA LYS A 191 5.57 -10.85 -25.90
C LYS A 191 4.40 -10.69 -26.88
N TYR A 192 4.15 -9.47 -27.33
CA TYR A 192 3.23 -9.17 -28.42
C TYR A 192 3.93 -8.31 -29.49
N PRO A 193 3.97 -8.74 -30.76
CA PRO A 193 4.60 -7.97 -31.83
C PRO A 193 4.03 -6.55 -31.94
N GLY A 194 4.89 -5.54 -31.94
CA GLY A 194 4.49 -4.13 -32.08
C GLY A 194 3.82 -3.50 -30.86
N GLN A 195 3.79 -4.19 -29.71
CA GLN A 195 3.28 -3.63 -28.44
C GLN A 195 4.42 -3.32 -27.48
N GLU A 196 4.57 -2.05 -27.12
CA GLU A 196 5.58 -1.58 -26.17
C GLU A 196 5.05 -1.64 -24.72
N PHE A 197 5.87 -2.13 -23.78
CA PHE A 197 5.63 -1.99 -22.34
C PHE A 197 6.67 -1.06 -21.73
N THR A 198 6.25 0.00 -21.03
CA THR A 198 7.14 1.00 -20.45
C THR A 198 6.90 1.20 -18.95
N VAL A 199 7.92 1.00 -18.14
CA VAL A 199 7.91 1.34 -16.71
C VAL A 199 8.54 2.72 -16.52
N LYS A 200 7.80 3.64 -15.91
CA LYS A 200 8.26 4.97 -15.54
C LYS A 200 8.63 5.02 -14.06
N THR A 201 9.80 5.56 -13.78
CA THR A 201 10.29 5.82 -12.42
C THR A 201 10.73 7.27 -12.32
N ASP A 202 10.96 7.78 -11.12
CA ASP A 202 11.43 9.16 -10.91
C ASP A 202 12.79 9.43 -11.58
N ASN A 203 13.57 8.38 -11.87
CA ASN A 203 14.92 8.49 -12.41
C ASN A 203 15.03 8.15 -13.91
N GLY A 204 14.01 7.55 -14.53
CA GLY A 204 14.07 7.14 -15.93
C GLY A 204 12.92 6.24 -16.40
N GLU A 205 12.98 5.88 -17.69
CA GLU A 205 12.00 5.01 -18.37
C GLU A 205 12.64 3.69 -18.78
N ILE A 206 11.96 2.58 -18.53
CA ILE A 206 12.39 1.22 -18.88
C ILE A 206 11.41 0.69 -19.92
N MET A 207 11.88 0.47 -21.14
CA MET A 207 11.11 -0.10 -22.24
C MET A 207 11.42 -1.59 -22.40
N VAL A 208 10.37 -2.39 -22.41
CA VAL A 208 10.47 -3.85 -22.37
C VAL A 208 9.59 -4.47 -23.45
N LEU A 209 10.12 -5.48 -24.14
CA LEU A 209 9.45 -6.19 -25.23
C LEU A 209 9.49 -7.69 -24.97
N GLY A 210 8.52 -8.22 -24.22
CA GLY A 210 8.34 -9.67 -24.06
C GLY A 210 9.49 -10.35 -23.31
N THR A 211 9.78 -9.89 -22.09
CA THR A 211 11.03 -10.12 -21.36
C THR A 211 10.74 -10.17 -19.86
N GLY A 212 11.47 -11.01 -19.12
CA GLY A 212 11.49 -11.04 -17.65
C GLY A 212 12.56 -10.11 -17.05
N PHE A 213 12.20 -9.27 -16.09
CA PHE A 213 13.10 -8.28 -15.48
C PHE A 213 12.68 -7.88 -14.05
N ILE A 214 13.61 -7.23 -13.33
CA ILE A 214 13.42 -6.65 -12.00
C ILE A 214 13.69 -5.14 -12.09
N VAL A 215 12.85 -4.33 -11.45
CA VAL A 215 13.07 -2.89 -11.26
C VAL A 215 12.94 -2.56 -9.78
N SER A 216 13.99 -1.97 -9.22
CA SER A 216 13.97 -1.37 -7.88
C SER A 216 14.00 0.15 -8.03
N ALA A 217 12.83 0.79 -7.86
CA ALA A 217 12.63 2.22 -8.07
C ALA A 217 12.64 2.98 -6.73
N MET A 218 13.78 3.57 -6.39
CA MET A 218 13.97 4.39 -5.20
C MET A 218 13.97 5.89 -5.56
N LYS A 219 13.78 6.75 -4.57
CA LYS A 219 13.64 8.21 -4.75
C LYS A 219 14.73 8.87 -5.60
N PHE A 220 15.96 8.36 -5.53
CA PHE A 220 17.12 8.95 -6.23
C PHE A 220 17.90 7.96 -7.10
N LYS A 221 17.48 6.69 -7.14
CA LYS A 221 18.18 5.61 -7.84
C LYS A 221 17.16 4.59 -8.33
N THR A 222 17.23 4.23 -9.60
CA THR A 222 16.49 3.10 -10.16
C THR A 222 17.49 2.04 -10.59
N ILE A 223 17.33 0.80 -10.12
CA ILE A 223 18.14 -0.33 -10.58
C ILE A 223 17.28 -1.23 -11.45
N VAL A 224 17.79 -1.62 -12.62
CA VAL A 224 17.08 -2.47 -13.57
C VAL A 224 17.94 -3.70 -13.84
N SER A 225 17.37 -4.90 -13.73
CA SER A 225 18.07 -6.17 -13.92
C SER A 225 17.29 -7.06 -14.87
N VAL A 226 17.96 -7.69 -15.85
CA VAL A 226 17.28 -8.52 -16.86
C VAL A 226 17.46 -10.00 -16.55
N ILE A 227 16.34 -10.70 -16.36
CA ILE A 227 16.29 -12.15 -16.09
C ILE A 227 16.26 -12.94 -17.40
N GLU A 228 15.50 -12.47 -18.39
CA GLU A 228 15.33 -13.15 -19.67
C GLU A 228 15.06 -12.13 -20.79
N GLY A 229 15.57 -12.36 -22.00
CA GLY A 229 15.33 -11.48 -23.14
C GLY A 229 16.16 -10.19 -23.08
N ASN A 230 15.58 -9.11 -23.61
CA ASN A 230 16.22 -7.80 -23.74
C ASN A 230 15.35 -6.67 -23.17
N VAL A 231 15.97 -5.71 -22.49
CA VAL A 231 15.34 -4.51 -21.94
C VAL A 231 16.09 -3.28 -22.45
N SER A 232 15.37 -2.26 -22.91
CA SER A 232 15.98 -0.97 -23.19
C SER A 232 15.72 0.00 -22.05
N VAL A 233 16.77 0.60 -21.52
CA VAL A 233 16.69 1.54 -20.40
C VAL A 233 17.05 2.93 -20.90
N LYS A 234 16.20 3.91 -20.62
CA LYS A 234 16.41 5.32 -20.96
C LYS A 234 16.49 6.15 -19.68
N GLY A 235 17.67 6.70 -19.41
CA GLY A 235 17.89 7.70 -18.36
C GLY A 235 17.51 9.10 -18.82
N ARG A 236 18.08 10.14 -18.18
CA ARG A 236 17.81 11.54 -18.54
C ARG A 236 18.32 11.95 -19.94
N SER A 237 19.47 11.42 -20.35
CA SER A 237 20.12 11.79 -21.62
C SER A 237 20.59 10.61 -22.47
N GLU A 238 20.72 9.42 -21.89
CA GLU A 238 21.25 8.23 -22.57
C GLU A 238 20.25 7.08 -22.57
N LYS A 239 20.35 6.24 -23.62
CA LYS A 239 19.59 5.01 -23.78
C LYS A 239 20.58 3.87 -23.91
N THR A 240 20.40 2.81 -23.12
CA THR A 240 21.18 1.59 -23.21
C THR A 240 20.27 0.38 -23.42
N GLN A 241 20.86 -0.73 -23.86
CA GLN A 241 20.18 -2.01 -24.01
C GLN A 241 20.85 -3.03 -23.09
N LEU A 242 20.02 -3.70 -22.29
CA LEU A 242 20.41 -4.74 -21.37
C LEU A 242 19.92 -6.08 -21.92
N THR A 243 20.77 -7.07 -21.84
CA THR A 243 20.49 -8.48 -22.16
C THR A 243 20.38 -9.28 -20.86
N LYS A 244 19.85 -10.50 -20.93
CA LYS A 244 19.86 -11.46 -19.81
C LYS A 244 21.19 -11.44 -19.04
N GLY A 245 21.12 -11.38 -17.71
CA GLY A 245 22.29 -11.36 -16.83
C GLY A 245 22.86 -9.97 -16.55
N ASN A 246 22.48 -8.95 -17.33
CA ASN A 246 22.96 -7.59 -17.14
C ASN A 246 21.99 -6.75 -16.32
N MET A 247 22.56 -5.77 -15.64
CA MET A 247 21.86 -4.78 -14.85
C MET A 247 22.39 -3.38 -15.13
N THR A 248 21.62 -2.37 -14.75
CA THR A 248 22.09 -0.99 -14.79
C THR A 248 21.53 -0.20 -13.63
N VAL A 249 22.27 0.85 -13.27
CA VAL A 249 21.82 1.87 -12.35
C VAL A 249 21.46 3.13 -13.13
N ILE A 250 20.28 3.68 -12.85
CA ILE A 250 19.87 5.01 -13.29
C ILE A 250 19.88 5.89 -12.04
N SER A 251 20.84 6.81 -11.95
CA SER A 251 20.88 7.79 -10.87
C SER A 251 20.08 9.02 -11.27
N GLY A 252 19.26 9.55 -10.35
CA GLY A 252 18.54 10.81 -10.56
C GLY A 252 19.45 12.03 -10.73
N PHE A 253 20.76 11.90 -10.45
CA PHE A 253 21.75 12.98 -10.57
C PHE A 253 22.78 12.76 -11.68
N SER A 254 22.93 11.53 -12.20
CA SER A 254 23.92 11.19 -13.24
C SER A 254 23.30 11.12 -14.62
N ARG A 255 24.08 11.48 -15.65
CA ARG A 255 23.72 11.30 -17.07
C ARG A 255 23.97 9.88 -17.59
N PHE A 256 24.87 9.15 -16.93
CA PHE A 256 25.38 7.86 -17.41
C PHE A 256 24.53 6.69 -16.92
N VAL A 257 24.23 5.78 -17.85
CA VAL A 257 23.58 4.50 -17.59
C VAL A 257 24.56 3.41 -18.03
N THR A 258 25.46 2.98 -17.15
CA THR A 258 26.45 1.94 -17.45
C THR A 258 25.90 0.55 -17.12
N PRO A 259 25.69 -0.31 -18.13
CA PRO A 259 25.40 -1.73 -17.90
C PRO A 259 26.55 -2.38 -17.16
N VAL A 260 26.23 -3.21 -16.16
CA VAL A 260 27.18 -4.07 -15.44
C VAL A 260 26.57 -5.47 -15.41
N SER A 261 27.38 -6.51 -15.56
CA SER A 261 26.87 -7.89 -15.39
C SER A 261 26.50 -8.13 -13.92
N ALA A 262 25.51 -8.98 -13.64
CA ALA A 262 25.17 -9.32 -12.26
C ALA A 262 26.37 -9.99 -11.53
N LEU A 263 27.23 -10.70 -12.26
CA LEU A 263 28.45 -11.32 -11.71
C LEU A 263 29.51 -10.28 -11.31
N ASP A 264 29.66 -9.19 -12.07
CA ASP A 264 30.56 -8.10 -11.73
C ASP A 264 29.98 -7.21 -10.63
N ALA A 265 28.67 -6.95 -10.69
CA ALA A 265 27.94 -6.20 -9.67
C ALA A 265 28.00 -6.88 -8.30
N ALA A 266 28.08 -8.22 -8.24
CA ALA A 266 28.31 -8.97 -7.01
C ALA A 266 29.67 -8.65 -6.36
N LYS A 267 30.62 -8.08 -7.10
CA LYS A 267 31.96 -7.69 -6.61
C LYS A 267 32.11 -6.18 -6.42
N ASP A 268 31.03 -5.43 -6.60
CA ASP A 268 31.06 -3.96 -6.55
C ASP A 268 31.29 -3.44 -5.13
N LYS A 269 31.87 -2.24 -5.02
CA LYS A 269 32.10 -1.57 -3.72
C LYS A 269 30.78 -1.16 -3.06
N ASP A 270 29.75 -0.81 -3.84
CA ASP A 270 28.41 -0.49 -3.37
C ASP A 270 27.66 -1.76 -2.93
N ARG A 271 27.42 -1.89 -1.62
CA ARG A 271 26.67 -3.01 -1.05
C ARG A 271 25.27 -3.17 -1.63
N LEU A 272 24.61 -2.08 -2.04
CA LEU A 272 23.26 -2.15 -2.62
C LEU A 272 23.30 -2.82 -3.99
N LEU A 273 24.38 -2.62 -4.74
CA LEU A 273 24.57 -3.28 -6.03
C LEU A 273 24.84 -4.77 -5.84
N ARG A 274 25.62 -5.14 -4.82
CA ARG A 274 25.83 -6.55 -4.44
C ARG A 274 24.53 -7.24 -4.00
N ILE A 275 23.70 -6.57 -3.20
CA ILE A 275 22.37 -7.07 -2.80
C ILE A 275 21.47 -7.30 -4.03
N GLN A 276 21.43 -6.36 -4.96
CA GLN A 276 20.63 -6.51 -6.18
C GLN A 276 21.17 -7.60 -7.11
N ALA A 277 22.50 -7.78 -7.14
CA ALA A 277 23.14 -8.86 -7.86
C ALA A 277 22.69 -10.23 -7.32
N ILE A 278 22.63 -10.42 -5.99
CA ILE A 278 22.15 -11.67 -5.37
C ILE A 278 20.78 -12.09 -5.93
N GLN A 279 19.82 -11.17 -5.91
CA GLN A 279 18.46 -11.45 -6.40
C GLN A 279 18.47 -11.84 -7.89
N THR A 280 19.23 -11.11 -8.70
CA THR A 280 19.32 -11.33 -10.14
C THR A 280 19.96 -12.69 -10.46
N LEU A 281 21.08 -13.01 -9.81
CA LEU A 281 21.83 -14.27 -9.97
C LEU A 281 20.98 -15.50 -9.59
N ILE A 282 20.23 -15.41 -8.49
CA ILE A 282 19.35 -16.48 -8.01
C ILE A 282 18.16 -16.73 -8.95
N GLU A 283 17.71 -15.72 -9.69
CA GLU A 283 16.66 -15.88 -10.69
C GLU A 283 17.20 -16.50 -12.00
N ILE A 284 18.44 -16.20 -12.37
CA ILE A 284 19.10 -16.78 -13.56
C ILE A 284 19.37 -18.27 -13.36
N LYS A 285 19.69 -18.69 -12.12
CA LYS A 285 19.88 -20.09 -11.68
C LYS A 285 20.99 -20.86 -12.40
N GLY A 286 21.94 -20.18 -13.04
CA GLY A 286 23.10 -20.85 -13.60
C GLY A 286 24.08 -21.27 -12.50
N LYS A 287 24.94 -22.24 -12.81
CA LYS A 287 25.89 -22.82 -11.85
C LYS A 287 26.86 -21.77 -11.31
N GLU A 288 27.39 -20.91 -12.19
CA GLU A 288 28.32 -19.84 -11.81
C GLU A 288 27.65 -18.77 -10.95
N GLU A 289 26.40 -18.44 -11.26
CA GLU A 289 25.59 -17.46 -10.54
C GLU A 289 25.28 -17.93 -9.12
N ILE A 290 24.89 -19.19 -8.97
CA ILE A 290 24.67 -19.81 -7.65
C ILE A 290 25.97 -19.84 -6.84
N GLN A 291 27.09 -20.22 -7.45
CA GLN A 291 28.40 -20.22 -6.79
C GLN A 291 28.84 -18.82 -6.35
N THR A 292 28.52 -17.80 -7.16
CA THR A 292 28.77 -16.40 -6.80
C THR A 292 27.95 -15.99 -5.58
N VAL A 293 26.66 -16.33 -5.51
CA VAL A 293 25.82 -16.04 -4.32
C VAL A 293 26.27 -16.82 -3.09
N ILE A 294 26.74 -18.07 -3.25
CA ILE A 294 27.39 -18.84 -2.17
C ILE A 294 28.62 -18.09 -1.64
N GLY A 295 29.44 -17.50 -2.52
CA GLY A 295 30.59 -16.69 -2.14
C GLY A 295 30.21 -15.49 -1.26
N LEU A 296 29.09 -14.83 -1.57
CA LEU A 296 28.56 -13.67 -0.83
C LEU A 296 28.09 -13.99 0.60
N LEU A 297 27.99 -15.27 0.99
CA LEU A 297 27.85 -15.65 2.40
C LEU A 297 29.07 -15.28 3.26
N ASN A 298 30.19 -14.88 2.65
CA ASN A 298 31.37 -14.38 3.36
C ASN A 298 31.63 -12.88 3.09
N ASP A 299 30.65 -12.14 2.56
CA ASP A 299 30.78 -10.69 2.31
C ASP A 299 31.12 -9.91 3.60
N PRO A 300 31.95 -8.86 3.56
CA PRO A 300 32.22 -8.04 4.73
C PRO A 300 30.97 -7.40 5.35
N ASP A 301 29.96 -7.04 4.55
CA ASP A 301 28.71 -6.43 5.03
C ASP A 301 27.70 -7.51 5.44
N GLU A 302 27.23 -7.45 6.69
CA GLU A 302 26.27 -8.40 7.26
C GLU A 302 24.93 -8.44 6.53
N THR A 303 24.52 -7.34 5.90
CA THR A 303 23.25 -7.25 5.15
C THR A 303 23.37 -8.05 3.87
N VAL A 304 24.52 -7.97 3.18
CA VAL A 304 24.80 -8.77 1.99
C VAL A 304 24.85 -10.26 2.34
N ARG A 305 25.52 -10.64 3.43
CA ARG A 305 25.55 -12.03 3.90
C ARG A 305 24.15 -12.56 4.24
N ALA A 306 23.34 -11.75 4.92
CA ALA A 306 21.98 -12.10 5.30
C ALA A 306 21.09 -12.29 4.06
N GLU A 307 21.20 -11.41 3.07
CA GLU A 307 20.45 -11.49 1.82
C GLU A 307 20.86 -12.73 1.01
N ALA A 308 22.16 -13.04 0.94
CA ALA A 308 22.65 -14.26 0.30
C ALA A 308 22.06 -15.51 0.99
N ALA A 309 22.11 -15.57 2.33
CA ALA A 309 21.57 -16.68 3.10
C ALA A 309 20.06 -16.86 2.88
N LEU A 310 19.30 -15.77 2.83
CA LEU A 310 17.86 -15.80 2.59
C LEU A 310 17.53 -16.35 1.19
N ASN A 311 18.18 -15.83 0.15
CA ASN A 311 17.86 -16.18 -1.24
C ASN A 311 18.28 -17.61 -1.60
N LEU A 312 19.38 -18.11 -1.03
CA LEU A 312 19.85 -19.49 -1.25
C LEU A 312 18.88 -20.56 -0.71
N GLY A 313 17.95 -20.21 0.19
CA GLY A 313 16.92 -21.12 0.69
C GLY A 313 15.56 -21.02 0.02
N MET A 314 15.41 -20.18 -1.02
CA MET A 314 14.13 -19.99 -1.68
C MET A 314 13.70 -21.26 -2.45
N PRO A 315 12.44 -21.72 -2.31
CA PRO A 315 11.93 -22.88 -3.03
C PRO A 315 12.12 -22.77 -4.54
N GLY A 316 12.62 -23.83 -5.17
CA GLY A 316 12.85 -23.88 -6.62
C GLY A 316 13.97 -22.98 -7.15
N LYS A 317 14.70 -22.27 -6.28
CA LYS A 317 15.86 -21.43 -6.64
C LYS A 317 17.12 -21.75 -5.83
N GLY A 318 16.96 -22.28 -4.63
CA GLY A 318 18.06 -22.72 -3.79
C GLY A 318 18.79 -23.94 -4.34
N SER A 319 20.09 -24.04 -4.05
CA SER A 319 20.94 -25.16 -4.45
C SER A 319 21.36 -25.98 -3.24
N LYS A 320 21.33 -27.32 -3.36
CA LYS A 320 21.91 -28.21 -2.35
C LYS A 320 23.40 -27.93 -2.12
N GLU A 321 24.10 -27.36 -3.10
CA GLU A 321 25.50 -26.94 -2.98
C GLU A 321 25.68 -25.85 -1.90
N ALA A 322 24.64 -25.08 -1.60
CA ALA A 322 24.65 -24.08 -0.53
C ALA A 322 24.57 -24.68 0.88
N ALA A 323 24.29 -25.98 1.03
CA ALA A 323 24.10 -26.62 2.34
C ALA A 323 25.30 -26.44 3.28
N ARG A 324 26.52 -26.75 2.83
CA ARG A 324 27.74 -26.58 3.64
C ARG A 324 28.05 -25.11 3.96
N PRO A 325 28.03 -24.17 2.99
CA PRO A 325 28.14 -22.74 3.27
C PRO A 325 27.11 -22.21 4.27
N LEU A 326 25.85 -22.62 4.15
CA LEU A 326 24.78 -22.21 5.07
C LEU A 326 24.98 -22.82 6.47
N LEU A 327 25.44 -24.07 6.57
CA LEU A 327 25.82 -24.66 7.87
C LEU A 327 26.92 -23.86 8.57
N LYS A 328 27.90 -23.32 7.81
CA LYS A 328 28.91 -22.42 8.35
C LYS A 328 28.30 -21.08 8.80
N ALA A 329 27.35 -20.53 8.02
CA ALA A 329 26.67 -19.28 8.33
C ALA A 329 25.78 -19.35 9.58
N LEU A 330 25.43 -20.54 10.08
CA LEU A 330 24.82 -20.71 11.41
C LEU A 330 25.71 -20.21 12.57
N ARG A 331 27.01 -20.00 12.33
CA ARG A 331 27.97 -19.45 13.31
C ARG A 331 28.37 -18.02 12.99
N ASP A 332 27.64 -17.32 12.12
CA ASP A 332 27.92 -15.92 11.81
C ASP A 332 27.80 -15.03 13.06
N LYS A 333 28.63 -13.99 13.15
CA LYS A 333 28.59 -13.02 14.24
C LYS A 333 27.24 -12.29 14.29
N ASN A 334 26.62 -12.07 13.14
CA ASN A 334 25.35 -11.38 13.02
C ASN A 334 24.16 -12.37 13.14
N LYS A 335 23.26 -12.08 14.08
CA LYS A 335 22.06 -12.90 14.36
C LYS A 335 21.08 -13.03 13.19
N ILE A 336 20.98 -12.03 12.31
CA ILE A 336 20.10 -12.07 11.13
C ILE A 336 20.67 -13.02 10.09
N VAL A 337 22.00 -13.03 9.91
CA VAL A 337 22.68 -14.01 9.04
C VAL A 337 22.44 -15.43 9.56
N ARG A 338 22.65 -15.66 10.87
CA ARG A 338 22.34 -16.96 11.50
C ARG A 338 20.89 -17.34 11.23
N MET A 339 19.95 -16.44 11.54
CA MET A 339 18.52 -16.67 11.38
C MET A 339 18.16 -17.13 9.96
N TYR A 340 18.60 -16.40 8.93
CA TYR A 340 18.29 -16.77 7.55
C TYR A 340 19.00 -18.04 7.11
N ALA A 341 20.24 -18.28 7.53
CA ALA A 341 20.91 -19.54 7.27
C ALA A 341 20.13 -20.74 7.81
N ALA A 342 19.61 -20.62 9.04
CA ALA A 342 18.81 -21.66 9.67
C ALA A 342 17.48 -21.93 8.97
N ILE A 343 16.74 -20.87 8.63
CA ILE A 343 15.49 -20.98 7.88
C ILE A 343 15.74 -21.63 6.52
N SER A 344 16.80 -21.21 5.82
CA SER A 344 17.17 -21.71 4.50
C SER A 344 17.56 -23.19 4.53
N LEU A 345 18.35 -23.63 5.51
CA LEU A 345 18.69 -25.05 5.70
C LEU A 345 17.44 -25.91 5.92
N GLY A 346 16.49 -25.42 6.73
CA GLY A 346 15.21 -26.09 6.95
C GLY A 346 14.39 -26.20 5.66
N LYS A 347 14.26 -25.11 4.88
CA LYS A 347 13.55 -25.12 3.60
C LYS A 347 14.17 -26.05 2.56
N LEU A 348 15.50 -26.11 2.53
CA LEU A 348 16.28 -26.99 1.66
C LEU A 348 16.28 -28.46 2.12
N LYS A 349 15.67 -28.75 3.27
CA LYS A 349 15.61 -30.10 3.87
C LYS A 349 16.99 -30.71 4.12
N VAL A 350 17.95 -29.89 4.55
CA VAL A 350 19.33 -30.32 4.88
C VAL A 350 19.30 -30.99 6.26
N MET A 351 19.24 -32.32 6.29
CA MET A 351 19.11 -33.09 7.53
C MET A 351 20.34 -32.93 8.45
N GLU A 352 21.51 -32.68 7.89
CA GLU A 352 22.76 -32.41 8.62
C GLU A 352 22.66 -31.13 9.48
N ALA A 353 21.73 -30.23 9.18
CA ALA A 353 21.49 -29.03 9.97
C ALA A 353 20.72 -29.32 11.27
N ARG A 354 20.16 -30.51 11.46
CA ARG A 354 19.30 -30.83 12.61
C ARG A 354 19.93 -30.48 13.95
N ASP A 355 21.12 -31.00 14.25
CA ASP A 355 21.76 -30.75 15.54
C ASP A 355 22.33 -29.33 15.69
N PRO A 356 22.94 -28.72 14.65
CA PRO A 356 23.26 -27.28 14.66
C PRO A 356 22.05 -26.38 14.94
N LEU A 357 20.88 -26.70 14.36
CA LEU A 357 19.65 -25.94 14.58
C LEU A 357 19.11 -26.13 16.00
N LYS A 358 19.22 -27.33 16.59
CA LYS A 358 18.89 -27.56 18.01
C LYS A 358 19.74 -26.70 18.93
N TRP A 359 21.05 -26.61 18.66
CA TRP A 359 21.93 -25.74 19.44
C TRP A 359 21.53 -24.27 19.30
N MET A 360 21.15 -23.84 18.09
CA MET A 360 20.73 -22.47 17.81
C MET A 360 19.40 -22.06 18.46
N VAL A 361 18.55 -23.00 18.86
CA VAL A 361 17.37 -22.70 19.71
C VAL A 361 17.80 -22.17 21.10
N GLY A 362 19.01 -22.50 21.54
CA GLY A 362 19.65 -21.97 22.75
C GLY A 362 20.55 -20.75 22.51
N ASP A 363 20.57 -20.17 21.31
CA ASP A 363 21.39 -18.99 21.00
C ASP A 363 21.05 -17.80 21.93
N SER A 364 22.03 -16.96 22.26
CA SER A 364 21.80 -15.80 23.13
C SER A 364 20.90 -14.74 22.47
N GLU A 365 20.94 -14.64 21.14
CA GLU A 365 20.17 -13.68 20.37
C GLU A 365 18.85 -14.29 19.91
N ILE A 366 17.75 -13.56 20.16
CA ILE A 366 16.41 -14.05 19.90
C ILE A 366 16.18 -14.36 18.41
N GLU A 367 16.65 -13.55 17.47
CA GLU A 367 16.49 -13.80 16.03
C GLU A 367 17.14 -15.11 15.60
N ALA A 368 18.27 -15.46 16.20
CA ALA A 368 18.89 -16.75 15.96
C ALA A 368 18.07 -17.89 16.57
N LYS A 369 17.55 -17.75 17.81
CA LYS A 369 16.59 -18.74 18.36
C LYS A 369 15.39 -18.96 17.42
N ILE A 370 14.85 -17.88 16.84
CA ILE A 370 13.77 -17.92 15.85
C ILE A 370 14.17 -18.77 14.64
N GLY A 371 15.33 -18.45 14.05
CA GLY A 371 15.82 -19.16 12.87
C GLY A 371 16.00 -20.65 13.14
N GLY A 372 16.58 -21.01 14.28
CA GLY A 372 16.78 -22.40 14.69
C GLY A 372 15.46 -23.17 14.80
N ALA A 373 14.49 -22.60 15.51
CA ALA A 373 13.17 -23.22 15.69
C ALA A 373 12.41 -23.38 14.36
N VAL A 374 12.38 -22.34 13.52
CA VAL A 374 11.74 -22.38 12.19
C VAL A 374 12.46 -23.35 11.25
N GLY A 375 13.80 -23.40 11.31
CA GLY A 375 14.61 -24.35 10.57
C GLY A 375 14.23 -25.80 10.90
N LEU A 376 14.14 -26.14 12.19
CA LEU A 376 13.72 -27.48 12.66
C LEU A 376 12.29 -27.82 12.23
N ALA A 377 11.37 -26.87 12.36
CA ALA A 377 9.99 -27.01 11.90
C ALA A 377 9.95 -27.37 10.40
N ASN A 378 10.72 -26.64 9.60
CA ASN A 378 10.83 -26.89 8.17
C ASN A 378 11.51 -28.21 7.84
N LEU A 379 12.35 -28.79 8.71
CA LEU A 379 12.85 -30.16 8.55
C LEU A 379 11.80 -31.24 8.82
N GLY A 380 10.63 -30.88 9.37
CA GLY A 380 9.56 -31.81 9.72
C GLY A 380 9.71 -32.41 11.12
N GLU A 381 10.58 -31.85 11.96
CA GLU A 381 10.69 -32.22 13.37
C GLU A 381 9.40 -31.84 14.10
N LYS A 382 8.59 -32.83 14.50
CA LYS A 382 7.31 -32.60 15.20
C LYS A 382 7.48 -32.35 16.71
N THR A 383 8.70 -32.54 17.22
CA THR A 383 9.05 -32.62 18.65
C THR A 383 10.36 -31.89 18.97
N TYR A 384 10.63 -30.76 18.32
CA TYR A 384 11.67 -29.88 18.87
C TYR A 384 11.09 -29.14 20.07
N ASP A 385 11.89 -29.04 21.13
CA ASP A 385 11.41 -28.63 22.44
C ASP A 385 11.19 -27.11 22.47
N ILE A 386 10.02 -26.68 21.99
CA ILE A 386 9.54 -25.30 22.15
C ILE A 386 9.47 -24.93 23.64
N ALA A 387 9.62 -25.89 24.59
CA ALA A 387 9.72 -25.61 26.02
C ALA A 387 10.76 -24.55 26.36
N VAL A 388 11.89 -24.47 25.63
CA VAL A 388 12.88 -23.39 25.84
C VAL A 388 12.26 -22.02 25.52
N LEU A 389 11.52 -21.90 24.41
CA LEU A 389 10.81 -20.69 24.06
C LEU A 389 9.59 -20.44 24.97
N VAL A 390 8.93 -21.48 25.47
CA VAL A 390 7.85 -21.35 26.45
C VAL A 390 8.36 -20.74 27.75
N LYS A 391 9.55 -21.14 28.22
CA LYS A 391 10.18 -20.51 29.40
C LYS A 391 10.43 -19.02 29.18
N ASP A 392 10.82 -18.62 27.97
CA ASP A 392 11.07 -17.21 27.64
C ASP A 392 9.78 -16.36 27.66
N LEU A 393 8.57 -16.96 27.67
CA LEU A 393 7.31 -16.24 27.89
C LEU A 393 7.14 -15.73 29.31
N ASP A 394 7.90 -16.29 30.25
CA ASP A 394 7.87 -15.93 31.68
C ASP A 394 9.17 -15.21 32.09
N SER A 395 9.97 -14.75 31.12
CA SER A 395 11.19 -13.98 31.36
C SER A 395 10.92 -12.66 32.11
N LYS A 396 11.82 -12.28 33.02
CA LYS A 396 11.78 -10.98 33.69
C LYS A 396 11.93 -9.81 32.68
N ASP A 397 12.66 -10.04 31.59
CA ASP A 397 12.83 -9.06 30.53
C ASP A 397 11.60 -8.99 29.62
N VAL A 398 10.95 -7.84 29.61
CA VAL A 398 9.79 -7.50 28.77
C VAL A 398 10.06 -7.73 27.28
N ASN A 399 11.26 -7.37 26.79
CA ASN A 399 11.62 -7.52 25.40
C ASN A 399 11.70 -9.00 25.01
N ILE A 400 12.24 -9.83 25.91
CA ILE A 400 12.27 -11.28 25.74
C ILE A 400 10.85 -11.81 25.66
N ARG A 401 9.96 -11.47 26.61
CA ARG A 401 8.55 -11.91 26.54
C ARG A 401 7.86 -11.48 25.24
N CYS A 402 7.98 -10.20 24.86
CA CYS A 402 7.40 -9.66 23.64
C CYS A 402 7.88 -10.40 22.38
N ASN A 403 9.19 -10.61 22.27
CA ASN A 403 9.78 -11.25 21.09
C ASN A 403 9.45 -12.73 21.04
N THR A 404 9.39 -13.40 22.19
CA THR A 404 8.95 -14.79 22.30
C THR A 404 7.48 -14.94 21.89
N VAL A 405 6.58 -14.08 22.35
CA VAL A 405 5.17 -14.09 21.90
C VAL A 405 5.07 -13.90 20.39
N LYS A 406 5.81 -12.94 19.83
CA LYS A 406 5.89 -12.72 18.38
C LYS A 406 6.38 -13.95 17.63
N LEU A 407 7.39 -14.63 18.18
CA LEU A 407 7.98 -15.84 17.62
C LEU A 407 6.98 -16.99 17.62
N LEU A 408 6.37 -17.28 18.76
CA LEU A 408 5.40 -18.36 18.90
C LEU A 408 4.21 -18.19 17.95
N GLY A 409 3.72 -16.96 17.79
CA GLY A 409 2.69 -16.63 16.78
C GLY A 409 3.12 -16.82 15.32
N ARG A 410 4.43 -16.86 15.01
CA ARG A 410 4.96 -17.17 13.66
C ARG A 410 5.20 -18.65 13.44
N ILE A 411 5.58 -19.40 14.48
CA ILE A 411 5.86 -20.85 14.38
C ILE A 411 4.58 -21.62 14.08
N GLY A 412 3.44 -21.23 14.67
CA GLY A 412 2.15 -21.77 14.23
C GLY A 412 1.82 -23.17 14.75
N THR A 413 2.21 -23.55 15.97
CA THR A 413 1.83 -24.87 16.53
C THR A 413 0.59 -24.77 17.41
N GLU A 414 -0.35 -25.72 17.30
CA GLU A 414 -1.54 -25.79 18.17
C GLU A 414 -1.18 -25.99 19.66
N LYS A 415 -0.04 -26.60 19.96
CA LYS A 415 0.36 -26.91 21.34
C LYS A 415 0.71 -25.67 22.21
N ILE A 416 0.96 -24.51 21.61
CA ILE A 416 1.42 -23.30 22.32
C ILE A 416 0.36 -22.19 22.39
N THR A 417 -0.77 -22.35 21.68
CA THR A 417 -1.82 -21.33 21.57
C THR A 417 -2.37 -20.93 22.92
N LEU A 418 -2.66 -21.89 23.80
CA LEU A 418 -3.12 -21.62 25.16
C LEU A 418 -2.07 -20.88 26.00
N LYS A 419 -0.79 -21.22 25.85
CA LYS A 419 0.29 -20.54 26.57
C LYS A 419 0.51 -19.10 26.09
N VAL A 420 0.33 -18.85 24.79
CA VAL A 420 0.29 -17.48 24.25
C VAL A 420 -0.96 -16.74 24.75
N ALA A 421 -2.10 -17.43 24.89
CA ALA A 421 -3.33 -16.84 25.42
C ALA A 421 -3.20 -16.37 26.87
N GLU A 422 -2.42 -17.06 27.71
CA GLU A 422 -2.08 -16.58 29.06
C GLU A 422 -1.40 -15.20 29.04
N LYS A 423 -0.64 -14.87 27.98
CA LYS A 423 0.06 -13.59 27.85
C LYS A 423 -0.87 -12.42 27.52
N LEU A 424 -2.15 -12.67 27.25
CA LEU A 424 -3.17 -11.60 27.23
C LEU A 424 -3.39 -10.97 28.61
N LYS A 425 -2.90 -11.60 29.69
CA LYS A 425 -2.95 -11.04 31.06
C LYS A 425 -1.59 -10.54 31.54
N ASP A 426 -0.60 -10.39 30.65
CA ASP A 426 0.72 -9.90 31.04
C ASP A 426 0.63 -8.46 31.59
N PRO A 427 1.37 -8.12 32.67
CA PRO A 427 1.36 -6.76 33.21
C PRO A 427 1.77 -5.72 32.17
N GLU A 428 2.64 -6.07 31.23
CA GLU A 428 3.13 -5.16 30.21
C GLU A 428 2.22 -5.11 28.97
N LYS A 429 1.77 -3.90 28.61
CA LYS A 429 0.83 -3.70 27.49
C LYS A 429 1.39 -4.18 26.15
N ASN A 430 2.69 -4.02 25.93
CA ASN A 430 3.32 -4.46 24.69
C ASN A 430 3.23 -5.99 24.53
N VAL A 431 3.43 -6.74 25.62
CA VAL A 431 3.33 -8.21 25.59
C VAL A 431 1.90 -8.63 25.28
N ARG A 432 0.91 -8.02 25.94
CA ARG A 432 -0.52 -8.25 25.67
C ARG A 432 -0.88 -7.96 24.21
N TRP A 433 -0.43 -6.83 23.67
CA TRP A 433 -0.66 -6.45 22.27
C TRP A 433 -0.09 -7.48 21.28
N TYR A 434 1.15 -7.92 21.52
CA TYR A 434 1.76 -8.97 20.69
C TYR A 434 1.05 -10.31 20.84
N ALA A 435 0.49 -10.61 22.02
CA ALA A 435 -0.26 -11.84 22.27
C ALA A 435 -1.54 -11.86 21.46
N VAL A 436 -2.32 -10.77 21.44
CA VAL A 436 -3.51 -10.66 20.57
C VAL A 436 -3.14 -10.92 19.10
N ARG A 437 -2.06 -10.28 18.61
CA ARG A 437 -1.60 -10.45 17.22
C ARG A 437 -1.08 -11.86 16.93
N ALA A 438 -0.45 -12.50 17.90
CA ALA A 438 0.01 -13.88 17.77
C ALA A 438 -1.19 -14.83 17.66
N LEU A 439 -2.19 -14.70 18.54
CA LEU A 439 -3.38 -15.54 18.53
C LEU A 439 -4.24 -15.36 17.27
N GLU A 440 -4.36 -14.13 16.77
CA GLU A 440 -5.00 -13.85 15.47
C GLU A 440 -4.36 -14.67 14.34
N ARG A 441 -3.02 -14.78 14.32
CA ARG A 441 -2.29 -15.57 13.31
C ARG A 441 -2.43 -17.06 13.52
N LEU A 442 -2.42 -17.50 14.78
CA LEU A 442 -2.56 -18.91 15.12
C LEU A 442 -3.98 -19.42 14.78
N ASN A 443 -4.98 -18.54 14.86
CA ASN A 443 -6.36 -18.80 14.43
C ASN A 443 -6.93 -20.09 15.05
N ASP A 444 -6.52 -20.41 16.29
CA ASP A 444 -6.96 -21.60 17.02
C ASP A 444 -8.24 -21.30 17.80
N PRO A 445 -9.34 -22.00 17.50
CA PRO A 445 -10.63 -21.69 18.10
C PRO A 445 -10.66 -21.74 19.64
N LYS A 446 -9.77 -22.52 20.26
CA LYS A 446 -9.69 -22.67 21.72
C LYS A 446 -9.28 -21.37 22.43
N THR A 447 -8.69 -20.42 21.70
CA THR A 447 -8.20 -19.15 22.23
C THR A 447 -9.28 -18.07 22.34
N PHE A 448 -10.48 -18.36 21.84
CA PHE A 448 -11.61 -17.43 21.80
C PHE A 448 -11.96 -16.80 23.15
N PRO A 449 -12.14 -17.58 24.25
CA PRO A 449 -12.53 -16.98 25.53
C PRO A 449 -11.48 -15.99 26.05
N ALA A 450 -10.20 -16.26 25.78
CA ALA A 450 -9.11 -15.38 26.18
C ALA A 450 -9.07 -14.09 25.34
N LEU A 451 -9.29 -14.20 24.02
CA LEU A 451 -9.41 -13.04 23.14
C LEU A 451 -10.63 -12.16 23.49
N LEU A 452 -11.74 -12.77 23.91
CA LEU A 452 -12.91 -12.04 24.41
C LEU A 452 -12.59 -11.21 25.66
N GLU A 453 -11.86 -11.77 26.62
CA GLU A 453 -11.41 -11.03 27.78
C GLU A 453 -10.49 -9.85 27.39
N ALA A 454 -9.65 -10.01 26.36
CA ALA A 454 -8.80 -8.92 25.85
C ALA A 454 -9.58 -7.77 25.18
N VAL A 455 -10.84 -7.97 24.80
CA VAL A 455 -11.74 -6.87 24.34
C VAL A 455 -12.07 -5.90 25.49
N LYS A 456 -11.92 -6.35 26.74
CA LYS A 456 -12.15 -5.55 27.96
C LYS A 456 -10.85 -4.99 28.55
N ASP A 457 -9.72 -5.09 27.85
CA ASP A 457 -8.43 -4.59 28.32
C ASP A 457 -8.49 -3.10 28.69
N PRO A 458 -7.81 -2.63 29.75
CA PRO A 458 -7.79 -1.20 30.07
C PRO A 458 -7.26 -0.33 28.93
N GLU A 459 -6.33 -0.83 28.10
CA GLU A 459 -5.70 -0.07 27.02
C GLU A 459 -6.51 -0.10 25.71
N ASP A 460 -6.83 1.07 25.16
CA ASP A 460 -7.59 1.23 23.92
C ASP A 460 -6.97 0.52 22.70
N ASP A 461 -5.63 0.53 22.60
CA ASP A 461 -4.90 -0.15 21.53
C ASP A 461 -5.11 -1.67 21.54
N ILE A 462 -5.17 -2.26 22.72
CA ILE A 462 -5.37 -3.70 22.90
C ILE A 462 -6.82 -4.04 22.63
N LYS A 463 -7.78 -3.28 23.18
CA LYS A 463 -9.21 -3.44 22.88
C LYS A 463 -9.48 -3.43 21.38
N ARG A 464 -8.96 -2.42 20.68
CA ARG A 464 -9.08 -2.28 19.22
C ARG A 464 -8.52 -3.50 18.50
N LYS A 465 -7.32 -3.96 18.89
CA LYS A 465 -6.68 -5.10 18.24
C LYS A 465 -7.38 -6.42 18.54
N ALA A 466 -7.91 -6.59 19.75
CA ALA A 466 -8.67 -7.77 20.17
C ALA A 466 -9.99 -7.86 19.41
N ILE A 467 -10.73 -6.76 19.26
CA ILE A 467 -11.93 -6.68 18.43
C ILE A 467 -11.62 -7.11 16.99
N GLN A 468 -10.53 -6.61 16.41
CA GLN A 468 -10.11 -7.02 15.06
C GLN A 468 -9.77 -8.51 14.97
N ALA A 469 -9.01 -9.03 15.94
CA ALA A 469 -8.63 -10.44 15.98
C ALA A 469 -9.86 -11.35 16.08
N VAL A 470 -10.78 -11.03 16.99
CA VAL A 470 -12.06 -11.74 17.19
C VAL A 470 -12.93 -11.72 15.92
N SER A 471 -12.83 -10.68 15.10
CA SER A 471 -13.57 -10.55 13.83
C SER A 471 -12.97 -11.36 12.68
N ASN A 472 -11.64 -11.48 12.67
CA ASN A 472 -10.89 -12.16 11.61
C ASN A 472 -10.89 -13.68 11.79
N VAL A 473 -11.06 -14.15 13.03
CA VAL A 473 -11.10 -15.56 13.36
C VAL A 473 -12.54 -16.07 13.29
N PHE A 474 -12.72 -17.27 12.73
CA PHE A 474 -14.01 -17.93 12.48
C PHE A 474 -14.73 -18.30 13.79
N TYR A 475 -15.27 -17.31 14.49
CA TYR A 475 -15.92 -17.49 15.78
C TYR A 475 -17.42 -17.25 15.74
N PRO A 476 -18.16 -18.37 15.69
CA PRO A 476 -19.52 -18.59 16.11
C PRO A 476 -20.20 -17.51 16.92
N ASP A 477 -19.55 -17.17 18.04
CA ASP A 477 -20.12 -16.44 19.17
C ASP A 477 -19.52 -15.03 19.36
N ALA A 478 -18.60 -14.62 18.48
CA ALA A 478 -17.83 -13.36 18.55
C ALA A 478 -18.68 -12.10 18.36
N ALA A 479 -19.70 -12.17 17.51
CA ALA A 479 -20.43 -10.97 17.08
C ALA A 479 -21.23 -10.35 18.22
N LYS A 480 -21.79 -11.18 19.10
CA LYS A 480 -22.57 -10.72 20.26
C LYS A 480 -21.69 -9.95 21.26
N GLU A 481 -20.50 -10.46 21.57
CA GLU A 481 -19.58 -9.81 22.52
C GLU A 481 -18.93 -8.55 21.93
N VAL A 482 -18.61 -8.55 20.63
CA VAL A 482 -18.20 -7.34 19.91
C VAL A 482 -19.32 -6.29 19.90
N ALA A 483 -20.59 -6.72 19.78
CA ALA A 483 -21.75 -5.83 19.86
C ALA A 483 -21.94 -5.23 21.26
N LEU A 484 -21.66 -6.00 22.32
CA LEU A 484 -21.68 -5.52 23.71
C LEU A 484 -20.56 -4.49 23.98
N ALA A 485 -19.36 -4.71 23.43
CA ALA A 485 -18.26 -3.76 23.55
C ALA A 485 -18.59 -2.37 22.95
N LEU A 486 -19.52 -2.30 22.00
CA LEU A 486 -20.00 -1.03 21.41
C LEU A 486 -20.95 -0.24 22.30
N THR A 487 -21.75 -0.94 23.11
CA THR A 487 -22.79 -0.29 23.92
C THR A 487 -22.24 0.37 25.17
N GLU A 488 -21.04 0.00 25.62
CA GLU A 488 -20.49 0.44 26.91
C GLU A 488 -19.27 1.37 26.82
N THR A 489 -18.65 1.52 25.64
CA THR A 489 -17.43 2.33 25.52
C THR A 489 -17.71 3.81 25.26
N SER A 490 -16.95 4.71 25.90
CA SER A 490 -16.90 6.14 25.58
C SER A 490 -15.92 6.44 24.43
N SER A 491 -15.06 5.50 24.05
CA SER A 491 -14.01 5.69 23.05
C SER A 491 -14.56 5.55 21.62
N LYS A 492 -14.48 6.65 20.85
CA LYS A 492 -14.98 6.72 19.47
C LYS A 492 -14.27 5.74 18.53
N GLU A 493 -12.97 5.52 18.74
CA GLU A 493 -12.16 4.62 17.92
C GLU A 493 -12.53 3.16 18.12
N ILE A 494 -12.87 2.79 19.35
CA ILE A 494 -13.37 1.46 19.71
C ILE A 494 -14.76 1.27 19.11
N LYS A 495 -15.65 2.26 19.24
CA LYS A 495 -16.97 2.23 18.58
C LYS A 495 -16.84 2.01 17.08
N PHE A 496 -16.00 2.79 16.43
CA PHE A 496 -15.73 2.66 14.99
C PHE A 496 -15.26 1.25 14.61
N THR A 497 -14.28 0.71 15.35
CA THR A 497 -13.67 -0.58 15.05
C THR A 497 -14.66 -1.73 15.22
N ALA A 498 -15.43 -1.73 16.31
CA ALA A 498 -16.40 -2.79 16.54
C ALA A 498 -17.63 -2.69 15.62
N ILE A 499 -18.06 -1.50 15.18
CA ILE A 499 -19.11 -1.38 14.17
C ILE A 499 -18.65 -2.00 12.83
N ARG A 500 -17.39 -1.78 12.44
CA ARG A 500 -16.82 -2.42 11.25
C ARG A 500 -16.80 -3.94 11.38
N ALA A 501 -16.37 -4.43 12.54
CA ALA A 501 -16.36 -5.85 12.87
C ALA A 501 -17.73 -6.49 12.72
N LEU A 502 -18.78 -5.87 13.29
CA LEU A 502 -20.15 -6.35 13.16
C LEU A 502 -20.60 -6.47 11.70
N GLY A 503 -20.29 -5.47 10.87
CA GLY A 503 -20.62 -5.51 9.45
C GLY A 503 -19.99 -6.70 8.71
N TYR A 504 -18.77 -7.10 9.07
CA TYR A 504 -18.12 -8.29 8.50
C TYR A 504 -18.69 -9.60 9.04
N LEU A 505 -19.00 -9.67 10.33
CA LEU A 505 -19.54 -10.88 10.96
C LEU A 505 -20.96 -11.19 10.47
N LEU A 506 -21.80 -10.16 10.30
CA LEU A 506 -23.17 -10.29 9.79
C LEU A 506 -23.23 -10.76 8.33
N MET A 507 -22.23 -10.43 7.50
CA MET A 507 -22.17 -10.93 6.12
C MET A 507 -21.99 -12.44 6.04
N ASN A 508 -21.29 -13.03 7.01
CA ASN A 508 -20.74 -14.37 6.84
C ASN A 508 -21.41 -15.46 7.71
N TYR A 509 -21.93 -15.17 8.92
CA TYR A 509 -22.15 -16.27 9.89
C TYR A 509 -23.37 -16.23 10.82
N TYR A 510 -24.19 -15.16 10.89
CA TYR A 510 -25.22 -15.04 11.94
C TYR A 510 -26.65 -14.84 11.47
N LYS A 511 -27.53 -15.82 11.75
CA LYS A 511 -28.98 -15.71 11.55
C LYS A 511 -29.78 -15.48 12.85
N SER A 512 -29.36 -16.03 13.98
CA SER A 512 -30.13 -16.00 15.25
C SER A 512 -30.12 -14.64 15.96
N ASP A 513 -28.99 -13.92 15.95
CA ASP A 513 -28.85 -12.61 16.63
C ASP A 513 -28.87 -11.41 15.66
N LYS A 514 -29.16 -11.64 14.37
CA LYS A 514 -29.14 -10.60 13.32
C LYS A 514 -30.01 -9.40 13.72
N ALA A 515 -31.22 -9.63 14.22
CA ALA A 515 -32.15 -8.56 14.61
C ALA A 515 -31.57 -7.64 15.69
N LYS A 516 -30.97 -8.21 16.74
CA LYS A 516 -30.39 -7.44 17.86
C LYS A 516 -29.17 -6.62 17.43
N ILE A 517 -28.33 -7.19 16.57
CA ILE A 517 -27.16 -6.47 16.05
C ILE A 517 -27.60 -5.35 15.08
N MET A 518 -28.62 -5.60 14.26
CA MET A 518 -29.21 -4.58 13.39
C MET A 518 -29.82 -3.42 14.20
N GLU A 519 -30.48 -3.69 15.32
CA GLU A 519 -30.97 -2.65 16.25
C GLU A 519 -29.83 -1.77 16.80
N ILE A 520 -28.69 -2.39 17.17
CA ILE A 520 -27.50 -1.66 17.64
C ILE A 520 -26.93 -0.78 16.52
N LEU A 521 -26.81 -1.31 15.30
CA LEU A 521 -26.36 -0.54 14.13
C LEU A 521 -27.31 0.63 13.83
N GLU A 522 -28.63 0.46 13.98
CA GLU A 522 -29.61 1.53 13.82
C GLU A 522 -29.48 2.64 14.86
N LYS A 523 -29.19 2.30 16.11
CA LYS A 523 -28.86 3.30 17.14
C LYS A 523 -27.60 4.07 16.76
N CYS A 524 -26.55 3.38 16.29
CA CYS A 524 -25.29 4.00 15.88
C CYS A 524 -25.40 4.86 14.60
N ILE A 525 -26.34 4.56 13.69
CA ILE A 525 -26.63 5.40 12.53
C ILE A 525 -27.11 6.81 12.95
N ASN A 526 -27.71 6.92 14.12
CA ASN A 526 -28.18 8.19 14.70
C ASN A 526 -27.19 8.80 15.71
N ASP A 527 -25.97 8.26 15.85
CA ASP A 527 -24.97 8.78 16.78
C ASP A 527 -24.59 10.23 16.43
N ARG A 528 -24.25 11.06 17.42
CA ARG A 528 -23.80 12.45 17.19
C ARG A 528 -22.49 12.51 16.41
N ASP A 529 -21.65 11.47 16.53
CA ASP A 529 -20.37 11.41 15.82
C ASP A 529 -20.54 10.92 14.38
N ARG A 530 -20.09 11.77 13.45
CA ARG A 530 -20.19 11.53 12.02
C ARG A 530 -19.51 10.25 11.56
N LEU A 531 -18.34 9.92 12.10
CA LEU A 531 -17.59 8.75 11.68
C LEU A 531 -18.32 7.47 12.11
N ILE A 532 -18.92 7.49 13.31
CA ILE A 532 -19.78 6.42 13.82
C ILE A 532 -21.00 6.24 12.91
N LYS A 533 -21.71 7.32 12.56
CA LYS A 533 -22.86 7.27 11.64
C LYS A 533 -22.52 6.57 10.31
N VAL A 534 -21.48 7.06 9.64
CA VAL A 534 -21.04 6.56 8.32
C VAL A 534 -20.65 5.09 8.39
N THR A 535 -19.94 4.71 9.46
CA THR A 535 -19.47 3.34 9.65
C THR A 535 -20.60 2.40 9.98
N ALA A 536 -21.55 2.84 10.79
CA ALA A 536 -22.75 2.08 11.14
C ALA A 536 -23.65 1.88 9.93
N LEU A 537 -23.84 2.93 9.12
CA LEU A 537 -24.61 2.83 7.89
C LEU A 537 -23.96 1.88 6.88
N THR A 538 -22.62 1.92 6.77
CA THR A 538 -21.87 0.99 5.91
C THR A 538 -21.96 -0.45 6.40
N ALA A 539 -21.85 -0.68 7.72
CA ALA A 539 -22.00 -2.00 8.32
C ALA A 539 -23.43 -2.53 8.17
N TYR A 540 -24.43 -1.68 8.38
CA TYR A 540 -25.84 -1.98 8.16
C TYR A 540 -26.09 -2.37 6.70
N ALA A 541 -25.57 -1.61 5.75
CA ALA A 541 -25.70 -1.94 4.33
C ALA A 541 -25.03 -3.26 3.93
N ARG A 542 -23.91 -3.61 4.56
CA ARG A 542 -23.29 -4.94 4.36
C ARG A 542 -24.15 -6.08 4.91
N ALA A 543 -24.92 -5.84 5.97
CA ALA A 543 -25.70 -6.87 6.65
C ALA A 543 -27.14 -7.01 6.13
N ALA A 544 -27.77 -5.89 5.79
CA ALA A 544 -29.13 -5.82 5.25
C ALA A 544 -29.16 -5.87 3.72
N GLY A 545 -28.05 -5.55 3.04
CA GLY A 545 -28.00 -5.50 1.59
C GLY A 545 -29.04 -4.51 1.04
N ALA A 546 -29.91 -5.04 0.18
CA ALA A 546 -31.06 -4.34 -0.42
C ALA A 546 -31.94 -3.60 0.60
N ASP A 547 -32.23 -4.22 1.74
CA ASP A 547 -33.09 -3.66 2.80
C ASP A 547 -32.52 -2.35 3.39
N ALA A 548 -31.21 -2.10 3.21
CA ALA A 548 -30.57 -0.88 3.69
C ALA A 548 -30.84 0.34 2.81
N ALA A 549 -31.34 0.16 1.59
CA ALA A 549 -31.56 1.23 0.62
C ALA A 549 -32.37 2.41 1.18
N GLN A 550 -33.48 2.10 1.86
CA GLN A 550 -34.33 3.13 2.47
C GLN A 550 -33.59 3.88 3.57
N LYS A 551 -32.85 3.17 4.43
CA LYS A 551 -32.09 3.79 5.51
C LYS A 551 -30.94 4.66 5.00
N VAL A 552 -30.26 4.19 3.95
CA VAL A 552 -29.21 4.93 3.26
C VAL A 552 -29.78 6.22 2.69
N TYR A 553 -30.94 6.16 2.04
CA TYR A 553 -31.64 7.34 1.55
C TYR A 553 -32.00 8.32 2.67
N GLU A 554 -32.68 7.85 3.72
CA GLU A 554 -33.10 8.68 4.85
C GLU A 554 -31.94 9.45 5.48
N VAL A 555 -30.81 8.77 5.72
CA VAL A 555 -29.63 9.37 6.34
C VAL A 555 -28.90 10.29 5.35
N SER A 556 -28.79 9.91 4.08
CA SER A 556 -28.06 10.70 3.08
C SER A 556 -28.76 12.00 2.70
N VAL A 557 -30.09 12.01 2.70
CA VAL A 557 -30.88 13.20 2.33
C VAL A 557 -31.16 14.11 3.52
N LYS A 558 -31.43 13.58 4.72
CA LYS A 558 -31.68 14.41 5.91
C LYS A 558 -30.42 15.13 6.44
N ASP A 559 -29.25 14.49 6.38
CA ASP A 559 -28.01 15.11 6.91
C ASP A 559 -27.35 16.10 5.93
N GLY A 560 -27.79 16.20 4.66
CA GLY A 560 -27.38 17.23 3.69
C GLY A 560 -25.87 17.33 3.36
N ASN A 561 -25.05 16.44 3.91
CA ASN A 561 -23.61 16.61 3.99
C ASN A 561 -22.84 15.89 2.87
N LYS A 562 -21.84 16.56 2.28
CA LYS A 562 -21.03 16.08 1.13
C LYS A 562 -20.44 14.67 1.31
N ILE A 563 -19.87 14.36 2.49
CA ILE A 563 -19.30 13.01 2.75
C ILE A 563 -20.41 11.96 2.85
N MET A 564 -21.63 12.30 3.29
CA MET A 564 -22.70 11.31 3.33
C MET A 564 -23.11 10.94 1.91
N LYS A 565 -23.19 11.91 0.98
CA LYS A 565 -23.39 11.65 -0.46
C LYS A 565 -22.27 10.80 -1.07
N GLU A 566 -21.01 11.09 -0.75
CA GLU A 566 -19.88 10.28 -1.21
C GLU A 566 -19.92 8.85 -0.64
N THR A 567 -20.28 8.72 0.64
CA THR A 567 -20.50 7.43 1.31
C THR A 567 -21.65 6.66 0.66
N SER A 568 -22.74 7.33 0.26
CA SER A 568 -23.86 6.69 -0.45
C SER A 568 -23.37 5.97 -1.70
N LYS A 569 -22.45 6.56 -2.48
CA LYS A 569 -21.87 5.92 -3.67
C LYS A 569 -21.16 4.61 -3.34
N ASP A 570 -20.39 4.58 -2.25
CA ASP A 570 -19.66 3.38 -1.84
C ASP A 570 -20.57 2.32 -1.23
N ILE A 571 -21.60 2.74 -0.49
CA ILE A 571 -22.64 1.85 0.01
C ILE A 571 -23.44 1.24 -1.15
N LEU A 572 -23.79 2.03 -2.16
CA LEU A 572 -24.47 1.55 -3.36
C LEU A 572 -23.64 0.49 -4.11
N LYS A 573 -22.31 0.65 -4.17
CA LYS A 573 -21.42 -0.40 -4.69
C LYS A 573 -21.46 -1.67 -3.85
N ILE A 574 -21.58 -1.57 -2.52
CA ILE A 574 -21.71 -2.72 -1.62
C ILE A 574 -23.03 -3.44 -1.88
N ILE A 575 -24.14 -2.70 -1.94
CA ILE A 575 -25.48 -3.23 -2.24
C ILE A 575 -25.47 -3.94 -3.61
N ASN A 576 -24.83 -3.34 -4.63
CA ASN A 576 -24.69 -3.93 -5.97
C ASN A 576 -23.83 -5.21 -6.01
N LYS A 577 -22.87 -5.39 -5.11
CA LYS A 577 -21.91 -6.52 -5.12
C LYS A 577 -22.47 -7.80 -4.52
N GLN A 578 -23.52 -7.75 -3.70
CA GLN A 578 -24.02 -8.91 -2.95
C GLN A 578 -24.99 -9.82 -3.72
N ASP A 579 -25.09 -9.67 -5.04
CA ASP A 579 -25.81 -10.59 -5.97
C ASP A 579 -27.27 -10.92 -5.62
N PHE A 580 -27.97 -10.02 -4.93
CA PHE A 580 -29.44 -10.10 -4.81
C PHE A 580 -30.12 -9.47 -6.03
N ARG A 581 -29.93 -10.06 -7.22
CA ARG A 581 -30.57 -9.58 -8.45
C ARG A 581 -32.08 -9.87 -8.55
N PHE A 582 -32.74 -10.41 -7.52
CA PHE A 582 -34.12 -10.89 -7.66
C PHE A 582 -35.10 -10.63 -6.49
N ASN A 583 -34.81 -9.75 -5.53
CA ASN A 583 -35.76 -9.49 -4.42
C ASN A 583 -35.74 -8.04 -3.88
N LEU A 584 -35.43 -7.04 -4.70
CA LEU A 584 -35.60 -5.65 -4.29
C LEU A 584 -37.09 -5.28 -4.27
N ARG A 585 -37.57 -4.78 -3.14
CA ARG A 585 -38.94 -4.28 -3.01
C ARG A 585 -39.07 -2.93 -3.74
N PRO A 586 -40.24 -2.60 -4.33
CA PRO A 586 -40.46 -1.30 -4.99
C PRO A 586 -40.07 -0.08 -4.14
N VAL A 587 -40.26 -0.16 -2.82
CA VAL A 587 -39.88 0.90 -1.86
C VAL A 587 -38.37 1.15 -1.85
N GLU A 588 -37.55 0.09 -1.94
CA GLU A 588 -36.09 0.19 -1.95
C GLU A 588 -35.60 0.83 -3.25
N ILE A 589 -36.20 0.43 -4.38
CA ILE A 589 -35.87 0.98 -5.71
C ILE A 589 -36.16 2.48 -5.76
N ARG A 590 -37.33 2.91 -5.25
CA ARG A 590 -37.68 4.33 -5.14
C ARG A 590 -36.68 5.09 -4.26
N ALA A 591 -36.29 4.52 -3.12
CA ALA A 591 -35.30 5.14 -2.24
C ALA A 591 -33.94 5.31 -2.92
N LEU A 592 -33.50 4.31 -3.68
CA LEU A 592 -32.25 4.35 -4.44
C LEU A 592 -32.32 5.42 -5.56
N GLY A 593 -33.41 5.49 -6.30
CA GLY A 593 -33.61 6.49 -7.36
C GLY A 593 -33.47 7.93 -6.86
N LYS A 594 -34.04 8.22 -5.67
CA LYS A 594 -33.97 9.55 -5.06
C LYS A 594 -32.56 9.96 -4.59
N LEU A 595 -31.59 9.05 -4.54
CA LEU A 595 -30.18 9.39 -4.26
C LEU A 595 -29.52 10.15 -5.41
N LYS A 596 -30.06 10.05 -6.64
CA LYS A 596 -29.54 10.69 -7.86
C LYS A 596 -28.08 10.32 -8.17
N GLU A 597 -27.70 9.09 -7.85
CA GLU A 597 -26.34 8.59 -8.03
C GLU A 597 -26.23 7.61 -9.20
N LYS A 598 -25.22 7.80 -10.07
CA LYS A 598 -25.00 6.93 -11.24
C LYS A 598 -24.76 5.45 -10.89
N ALA A 599 -24.32 5.17 -9.66
CA ALA A 599 -24.14 3.79 -9.18
C ALA A 599 -25.46 2.99 -9.08
N VAL A 600 -26.62 3.66 -9.12
CA VAL A 600 -27.95 3.03 -9.06
C VAL A 600 -28.42 2.55 -10.44
N ILE A 601 -27.81 3.02 -11.54
CA ILE A 601 -28.21 2.73 -12.92
C ILE A 601 -28.36 1.21 -13.20
N PRO A 602 -27.41 0.33 -12.82
CA PRO A 602 -27.55 -1.10 -13.09
C PRO A 602 -28.79 -1.73 -12.42
N ILE A 603 -29.17 -1.22 -11.24
CA ILE A 603 -30.36 -1.67 -10.51
C ILE A 603 -31.62 -1.24 -11.27
N LEU A 604 -31.72 0.03 -11.67
CA LEU A 604 -32.89 0.56 -12.38
C LEU A 604 -33.09 -0.13 -13.74
N LEU A 605 -32.00 -0.39 -14.47
CA LEU A 605 -32.06 -1.11 -15.74
C LEU A 605 -32.55 -2.55 -15.59
N THR A 606 -32.21 -3.19 -14.46
CA THR A 606 -32.69 -4.54 -14.15
C THR A 606 -34.15 -4.51 -13.71
N ALA A 607 -34.51 -3.58 -12.81
CA ALA A 607 -35.86 -3.39 -12.28
C ALA A 607 -36.87 -2.99 -13.37
N ALA A 608 -36.46 -2.22 -14.38
CA ALA A 608 -37.29 -1.87 -15.53
C ALA A 608 -37.71 -3.08 -16.39
N LYS A 609 -37.01 -4.22 -16.24
CA LYS A 609 -37.30 -5.48 -16.94
C LYS A 609 -37.92 -6.53 -16.03
N ASP A 610 -38.31 -6.16 -14.81
CA ASP A 610 -38.85 -7.07 -13.82
C ASP A 610 -40.28 -7.50 -14.19
N TRP A 611 -40.68 -8.72 -13.79
CA TRP A 611 -42.02 -9.23 -14.05
C TRP A 611 -43.09 -8.48 -13.25
N ASN A 612 -42.74 -7.93 -12.07
CA ASN A 612 -43.67 -7.20 -11.21
C ASN A 612 -43.85 -5.74 -11.69
N PRO A 613 -45.08 -5.31 -12.03
CA PRO A 613 -45.35 -3.95 -12.49
C PRO A 613 -44.93 -2.84 -11.51
N LEU A 614 -45.11 -3.05 -10.20
CA LEU A 614 -44.71 -2.07 -9.18
C LEU A 614 -43.19 -1.86 -9.14
N THR A 615 -42.42 -2.89 -9.49
CA THR A 615 -40.96 -2.83 -9.59
C THR A 615 -40.54 -2.02 -10.82
N ARG A 616 -41.21 -2.22 -11.96
CA ARG A 616 -40.98 -1.45 -13.19
C ARG A 616 -41.38 0.02 -13.02
N GLU A 617 -42.50 0.30 -12.38
CA GLU A 617 -42.97 1.65 -12.05
C GLU A 617 -41.95 2.39 -11.17
N ALA A 618 -41.46 1.73 -10.10
CA ALA A 618 -40.40 2.27 -9.26
C ALA A 618 -39.10 2.55 -10.03
N ALA A 619 -38.80 1.77 -11.06
CA ALA A 619 -37.65 2.00 -11.92
C ALA A 619 -37.83 3.26 -12.79
N MET A 620 -39.02 3.50 -13.34
CA MET A 620 -39.33 4.71 -14.12
C MET A 620 -39.20 5.97 -13.27
N GLN A 621 -39.76 5.96 -12.06
CA GLN A 621 -39.58 7.02 -11.07
C GLN A 621 -38.10 7.20 -10.70
N GLY A 622 -37.32 6.12 -10.66
CA GLY A 622 -35.88 6.18 -10.42
C GLY A 622 -35.10 6.87 -11.55
N PHE A 623 -35.44 6.58 -12.81
CA PHE A 623 -34.84 7.23 -13.97
C PHE A 623 -35.21 8.71 -14.06
N GLU A 624 -36.45 9.07 -13.74
CA GLU A 624 -36.89 10.46 -13.60
C GLU A 624 -35.99 11.22 -12.62
N ASN A 625 -35.77 10.66 -11.43
CA ASN A 625 -34.97 11.28 -10.39
C ASN A 625 -33.50 11.49 -10.78
N LEU A 626 -32.92 10.59 -11.59
CA LEU A 626 -31.57 10.75 -12.14
C LEU A 626 -31.45 11.93 -13.10
N ASN A 627 -32.53 12.27 -13.78
CA ASN A 627 -32.63 13.34 -14.76
C ASN A 627 -31.48 13.34 -15.80
N ASP A 628 -31.22 12.19 -16.42
CA ASP A 628 -30.15 12.01 -17.42
C ASP A 628 -30.75 11.53 -18.75
N LYS A 629 -30.59 12.33 -19.80
CA LYS A 629 -31.12 12.08 -21.15
C LYS A 629 -30.64 10.76 -21.76
N LEU A 630 -29.54 10.19 -21.24
CA LEU A 630 -29.01 8.89 -21.68
C LEU A 630 -30.04 7.75 -21.57
N PHE A 631 -31.01 7.86 -20.67
CA PHE A 631 -31.98 6.78 -20.38
C PHE A 631 -33.34 6.96 -21.06
N LEU A 632 -33.53 8.00 -21.87
CA LEU A 632 -34.80 8.23 -22.58
C LEU A 632 -35.26 7.03 -23.39
N SER A 633 -34.35 6.28 -24.01
CA SER A 633 -34.66 5.06 -24.76
C SER A 633 -35.37 4.00 -23.91
N VAL A 634 -34.89 3.78 -22.68
CA VAL A 634 -35.48 2.82 -21.72
C VAL A 634 -36.81 3.33 -21.20
N ILE A 635 -36.93 4.63 -20.97
CA ILE A 635 -38.18 5.24 -20.48
C ILE A 635 -39.26 5.20 -21.58
N TYR A 636 -38.91 5.42 -22.84
CA TYR A 636 -39.84 5.26 -23.96
C TYR A 636 -40.32 3.81 -24.15
N GLU A 637 -39.51 2.81 -23.77
CA GLU A 637 -39.99 1.42 -23.69
C GLU A 637 -41.03 1.26 -22.56
N GLY A 638 -40.81 1.91 -21.41
CA GLY A 638 -41.77 1.93 -20.29
C GLY A 638 -43.11 2.58 -20.63
N MET A 639 -43.15 3.58 -21.51
CA MET A 639 -44.42 4.16 -22.00
C MET A 639 -45.29 3.17 -22.79
N LYS A 640 -44.69 2.10 -23.30
CA LYS A 640 -45.38 1.04 -24.03
C LYS A 640 -45.68 -0.17 -23.15
N ASP A 641 -45.43 -0.07 -21.84
CA ASP A 641 -45.67 -1.15 -20.90
C ASP A 641 -47.18 -1.45 -20.82
N PRO A 642 -47.58 -2.74 -20.74
CA PRO A 642 -49.00 -3.11 -20.63
C PRO A 642 -49.63 -2.68 -19.29
N ASP A 643 -48.84 -2.36 -18.26
CA ASP A 643 -49.36 -1.85 -17.00
C ASP A 643 -49.52 -0.31 -17.05
N PRO A 644 -50.73 0.21 -16.76
CA PRO A 644 -50.99 1.66 -16.84
C PRO A 644 -50.12 2.50 -15.90
N GLY A 645 -49.79 2.00 -14.71
CA GLY A 645 -48.99 2.74 -13.73
C GLY A 645 -47.54 2.90 -14.19
N VAL A 646 -46.99 1.88 -14.85
CA VAL A 646 -45.65 1.95 -15.45
C VAL A 646 -45.62 2.95 -16.60
N ALA A 647 -46.63 2.92 -17.48
CA ALA A 647 -46.73 3.82 -18.62
C ALA A 647 -46.86 5.29 -18.18
N GLU A 648 -47.71 5.57 -17.18
CA GLU A 648 -47.90 6.92 -16.63
C GLU A 648 -46.60 7.44 -15.98
N ALA A 649 -45.93 6.63 -15.17
CA ALA A 649 -44.66 6.99 -14.55
C ALA A 649 -43.56 7.27 -15.60
N ALA A 650 -43.55 6.52 -16.71
CA ALA A 650 -42.63 6.74 -17.81
C ALA A 650 -42.95 8.05 -18.58
N GLU A 651 -44.23 8.36 -18.79
CA GLU A 651 -44.63 9.63 -19.41
C GLU A 651 -44.21 10.84 -18.57
N GLU A 652 -44.40 10.77 -17.26
CA GLU A 652 -43.98 11.81 -16.33
C GLU A 652 -42.45 11.97 -16.36
N ALA A 653 -41.71 10.86 -16.33
CA ALA A 653 -40.25 10.86 -16.45
C ALA A 653 -39.76 11.52 -17.75
N VAL A 654 -40.40 11.25 -18.90
CA VAL A 654 -40.06 11.89 -20.18
C VAL A 654 -40.30 13.40 -20.12
N LYS A 655 -41.43 13.84 -19.55
CA LYS A 655 -41.74 15.28 -19.38
C LYS A 655 -40.66 15.96 -18.53
N THR A 656 -40.28 15.35 -17.42
CA THR A 656 -39.26 15.88 -16.50
C THR A 656 -37.86 15.94 -17.13
N ILE A 657 -37.47 14.95 -17.93
CA ILE A 657 -36.12 14.86 -18.54
C ILE A 657 -35.99 15.68 -19.82
N SER A 658 -37.10 15.90 -20.53
CA SER A 658 -37.12 16.64 -21.79
C SER A 658 -37.21 18.15 -21.61
N ASN A 659 -37.76 18.60 -20.48
CA ASN A 659 -37.69 19.98 -20.00
C ASN A 659 -36.31 20.27 -19.37
#